data_AF-A0A927T296-F1
#
_entry.id   AF-A0A927T296-F1
#
_cell.length_a   1.000
_cell.length_b   1.000
_cell.length_c   1.000
_cell.angle_alpha   90.00
_cell.angle_beta   90.00
_cell.angle_gamma   90.00
#
_symmetry.space_group_name_H-M   'P 1'
#
loop_
_entity.id
_entity.type
_entity.pdbx_description
1 polymer ?
#
loop_
_entity_poly.entity_id
_entity_poly.type
_entity_poly.pdbx_seq_one_letter_code
_entity_poly.pdbx_strand_id
1 'polypeptide(L)'
;MADLLKENKVLMNEYNYDKNVNLDLNRITSGSNEKIWWKCARGHEWQATVGSRSKGIRCPYCSNFKAWAGYNDLATVNPQLASEWCYERNDGLNPTSVTAGSNKKVWWKCNKGHVWQAGVAHRNRGAGCPYCSGRFAIKGVNDLQTVNPDLSEEWDFERNGELTPSEVLPNSGMKVWWRCKEGHEWQTKVYDRSKGNGCPYCGGKKVLKGFNDLQTVNPSLANEWNYEKNGELTPSAVMPNSGKKVWWKCSKGHEWQQKIYHRNNGVNCPICYSERNTSFPEFALLYYLNKTGAEVIHSYKELGYELDIYIPSIKIAVEYDGYFWHKNKRKQDLEKNQLCKRDGIKIYRIREGLPSLNDTSIDYVIQKDKRIELERVIAEIVKDICGSGVGVDLKKDSLAIDNLRDFIEKDSSILSLKPQIADEWNYERNGDLKPEFFAPNSGKLVWWKCHKGHEWQSRIQSRNRGFGCPYCSGRNAVKGETDLQTVNPGLAKEWNNERNNGLTPSDVLPNSEIKAWWICENGHEWQAMIGNRTKGQGCPYCSGKKVLKGFNDLQTIMPDLASEWHATKNGNLKPCDVTKGSNIKVWWMCSRGHEWQACICHRSKGAGWPYCSSRMVLKDFNDLQSVNPDLAREWNYEKNNGLTPDEVTPNSNKSIWWKCRDCGYEWKTSVSNRNNQNTGCPKCSKRKTAQALSHRVIQLSLDNKVIAEYSSLAEAEKQTGVGHGQISRVCNGKRQSAGGYIWKYDEA
;
A
#
# COMPACT_ATOMS: atom_id res chain seq x y z
N MET A 1 -19.79 44.95 -94.76
CA MET A 1 -18.98 44.32 -95.83
C MET A 1 -18.98 42.82 -95.56
N ALA A 2 -19.25 41.99 -96.58
CA ALA A 2 -19.20 40.54 -96.41
C ALA A 2 -17.74 40.10 -96.27
N ASP A 3 -17.41 39.30 -95.24
CA ASP A 3 -16.07 38.75 -95.01
C ASP A 3 -15.80 37.63 -96.03
N LEU A 4 -15.35 38.01 -97.22
CA LEU A 4 -15.11 37.12 -98.36
C LEU A 4 -13.69 36.54 -98.31
N LEU A 5 -13.55 35.25 -98.64
CA LEU A 5 -12.25 34.55 -98.62
C LEU A 5 -11.19 35.27 -99.49
N LYS A 6 -11.60 35.80 -100.65
CA LYS A 6 -10.71 36.51 -101.58
C LYS A 6 -10.01 37.73 -100.97
N GLU A 7 -10.58 38.29 -99.89
CA GLU A 7 -10.03 39.46 -99.19
C GLU A 7 -8.98 39.06 -98.15
N ASN A 8 -8.94 37.79 -97.74
CA ASN A 8 -7.93 37.25 -96.82
C ASN A 8 -6.63 36.90 -97.54
N LYS A 9 -5.75 37.89 -97.70
CA LYS A 9 -4.44 37.76 -98.37
C LYS A 9 -3.60 36.58 -97.87
N VAL A 10 -3.65 36.26 -96.56
CA VAL A 10 -2.86 35.18 -95.96
C VAL A 10 -3.35 33.81 -96.42
N LEU A 11 -4.67 33.58 -96.40
CA LEU A 11 -5.23 32.32 -96.87
C LEU A 11 -5.17 32.18 -98.39
N MET A 12 -5.32 33.28 -99.14
CA MET A 12 -5.20 33.27 -100.59
C MET A 12 -3.79 32.89 -101.07
N ASN A 13 -2.74 33.14 -100.28
CA ASN A 13 -1.39 32.62 -100.57
C ASN A 13 -1.30 31.09 -100.49
N GLU A 14 -2.20 30.43 -99.77
CA GLU A 14 -2.29 28.97 -99.70
C GLU A 14 -3.45 28.40 -100.55
N TYR A 15 -4.13 29.23 -101.35
CA TYR A 15 -5.20 28.78 -102.24
C TYR A 15 -4.60 28.04 -103.44
N ASN A 16 -5.11 26.84 -103.74
CA ASN A 16 -4.63 26.09 -104.91
C ASN A 16 -5.40 26.50 -106.17
N TYR A 17 -4.83 27.44 -106.94
CA TYR A 17 -5.44 27.95 -108.18
C TYR A 17 -5.62 26.86 -109.26
N ASP A 18 -4.70 25.90 -109.33
CA ASP A 18 -4.72 24.83 -110.35
C ASP A 18 -5.85 23.81 -110.10
N LYS A 19 -6.20 23.57 -108.84
CA LYS A 19 -7.21 22.57 -108.45
C LYS A 19 -8.59 23.15 -108.15
N ASN A 20 -8.70 24.47 -108.03
CA ASN A 20 -9.95 25.16 -107.74
C ASN A 20 -10.46 26.00 -108.93
N VAL A 21 -10.23 25.53 -110.17
CA VAL A 21 -10.45 26.28 -111.42
C VAL A 21 -11.89 26.78 -111.65
N ASN A 22 -12.91 26.11 -111.10
CA ASN A 22 -14.33 26.43 -111.32
C ASN A 22 -15.02 27.06 -110.10
N LEU A 23 -14.26 27.57 -109.12
CA LEU A 23 -14.81 28.16 -107.90
C LEU A 23 -14.97 29.68 -108.02
N ASP A 24 -16.21 30.18 -107.89
CA ASP A 24 -16.49 31.61 -107.84
C ASP A 24 -16.19 32.19 -106.45
N LEU A 25 -15.01 32.80 -106.32
CA LEU A 25 -14.52 33.43 -105.09
C LEU A 25 -15.38 34.62 -104.61
N ASN A 26 -16.28 35.16 -105.43
CA ASN A 26 -17.18 36.24 -105.01
C ASN A 26 -18.32 35.75 -104.10
N ARG A 27 -18.51 34.43 -103.98
CA ARG A 27 -19.60 33.82 -103.21
C ARG A 27 -19.13 33.03 -101.98
N ILE A 28 -17.82 32.98 -101.74
CA ILE A 28 -17.22 32.19 -100.64
C ILE A 28 -16.81 33.12 -99.50
N THR A 29 -17.47 32.97 -98.35
CA THR A 29 -17.12 33.71 -97.12
C THR A 29 -16.01 33.01 -96.34
N SER A 30 -15.26 33.75 -95.52
CA SER A 30 -14.18 33.25 -94.67
C SER A 30 -14.64 32.18 -93.66
N GLY A 31 -15.94 32.12 -93.34
CA GLY A 31 -16.55 31.10 -92.46
C GLY A 31 -17.11 29.86 -93.17
N SER A 32 -16.98 29.76 -94.50
CA SER A 32 -17.68 28.75 -95.29
C SER A 32 -17.28 27.30 -94.96
N ASN A 33 -18.26 26.38 -95.02
CA ASN A 33 -18.01 24.94 -94.91
C ASN A 33 -17.57 24.30 -96.24
N GLU A 34 -17.48 25.07 -97.32
CA GLU A 34 -16.99 24.60 -98.61
C GLU A 34 -15.58 24.04 -98.49
N LYS A 35 -15.40 22.81 -99.01
CA LYS A 35 -14.14 22.08 -98.93
C LYS A 35 -13.36 22.25 -100.22
N ILE A 36 -12.33 23.08 -100.17
CA ILE A 36 -11.54 23.45 -101.34
C ILE A 36 -10.10 22.95 -101.19
N TRP A 37 -9.34 22.99 -102.30
CA TRP A 37 -7.94 22.63 -102.30
C TRP A 37 -7.04 23.77 -101.82
N TRP A 38 -6.13 23.44 -100.91
CA TRP A 38 -5.10 24.32 -100.39
C TRP A 38 -3.73 23.77 -100.77
N LYS A 39 -2.76 24.66 -100.98
CA LYS A 39 -1.36 24.35 -101.27
C LYS A 39 -0.47 25.20 -100.39
N CYS A 40 0.30 24.58 -99.50
CA CYS A 40 1.19 25.33 -98.62
C CYS A 40 2.51 25.67 -99.34
N ALA A 41 3.31 26.55 -98.73
CA ALA A 41 4.62 26.95 -99.26
C ALA A 41 5.59 25.78 -99.49
N ARG A 42 5.37 24.62 -98.84
CA ARG A 42 6.18 23.39 -99.05
C ARG A 42 5.63 22.50 -100.17
N GLY A 43 4.63 22.96 -100.91
CA GLY A 43 4.01 22.23 -102.02
C GLY A 43 3.01 21.15 -101.62
N HIS A 44 2.76 20.93 -100.33
CA HIS A 44 1.73 19.96 -99.92
C HIS A 44 0.35 20.46 -100.29
N GLU A 45 -0.43 19.59 -100.94
CA GLU A 45 -1.80 19.89 -101.35
C GLU A 45 -2.78 19.07 -100.50
N TRP A 46 -3.81 19.73 -99.96
CA TRP A 46 -4.85 19.06 -99.17
C TRP A 46 -6.20 19.75 -99.31
N GLN A 47 -7.25 19.00 -99.03
CA GLN A 47 -8.61 19.55 -98.93
C GLN A 47 -8.95 19.87 -97.48
N ALA A 48 -9.44 21.07 -97.24
CA ALA A 48 -9.98 21.51 -95.95
C ALA A 48 -11.09 22.53 -96.17
N THR A 49 -11.98 22.68 -95.19
CA THR A 49 -13.04 23.69 -95.29
C THR A 49 -12.46 25.09 -95.10
N VAL A 50 -13.02 26.08 -95.78
CA VAL A 50 -12.58 27.49 -95.65
C VAL A 50 -12.63 27.96 -94.19
N GLY A 51 -13.72 27.68 -93.49
CA GLY A 51 -13.88 28.02 -92.07
C GLY A 51 -12.86 27.34 -91.15
N SER A 52 -12.38 26.13 -91.47
CA SER A 52 -11.30 25.47 -90.70
C SER A 52 -9.94 26.17 -90.88
N ARG A 53 -9.65 26.64 -92.10
CA ARG A 53 -8.43 27.40 -92.39
C ARG A 53 -8.44 28.78 -91.75
N SER A 54 -9.58 29.47 -91.77
CA SER A 54 -9.77 30.76 -91.09
C SER A 54 -9.63 30.66 -89.56
N LYS A 55 -9.92 29.50 -88.97
CA LYS A 55 -9.65 29.21 -87.54
C LYS A 55 -8.19 28.83 -87.25
N GLY A 56 -7.30 28.90 -88.25
CA GLY A 56 -5.87 28.66 -88.07
C GLY A 56 -5.42 27.20 -88.19
N ILE A 57 -6.28 26.26 -88.60
CA ILE A 57 -5.87 24.86 -88.82
C ILE A 57 -4.99 24.78 -90.06
N ARG A 58 -3.69 24.57 -89.89
CA ARG A 58 -2.68 24.57 -90.96
C ARG A 58 -2.64 23.24 -91.73
N CYS A 59 -1.77 23.18 -92.73
CA CYS A 59 -1.47 21.97 -93.50
C CYS A 59 -1.32 20.74 -92.58
N PRO A 60 -2.09 19.64 -92.80
CA PRO A 60 -2.08 18.46 -91.93
C PRO A 60 -0.77 17.68 -92.02
N TYR A 61 -0.04 17.81 -93.12
CA TYR A 61 1.29 17.22 -93.29
C TYR A 61 2.35 18.05 -92.54
N CYS A 62 2.38 19.37 -92.71
CA CYS A 62 3.31 20.23 -91.96
C CYS A 62 3.10 20.18 -90.44
N SER A 63 1.86 19.89 -90.01
CA SER A 63 1.49 19.80 -88.60
C SER A 63 1.57 18.37 -88.04
N ASN A 64 2.11 17.41 -88.80
CA ASN A 64 2.30 15.99 -88.40
C ASN A 64 1.02 15.21 -88.06
N PHE A 65 -0.15 15.71 -88.46
CA PHE A 65 -1.42 15.00 -88.33
C PHE A 65 -1.60 13.92 -89.41
N LYS A 66 -1.08 14.16 -90.62
CA LYS A 66 -1.00 13.16 -91.69
C LYS A 66 0.45 12.91 -92.09
N ALA A 67 0.76 11.66 -92.39
CA ALA A 67 2.06 11.27 -92.95
C ALA A 67 2.10 11.60 -94.45
N TRP A 68 3.24 12.11 -94.88
CA TRP A 68 3.62 12.32 -96.27
C TRP A 68 4.98 11.67 -96.47
N ALA A 69 5.02 10.66 -97.35
CA ALA A 69 6.23 9.89 -97.64
C ALA A 69 7.32 10.81 -98.22
N GLY A 70 8.53 10.72 -97.68
CA GLY A 70 9.67 11.57 -98.05
C GLY A 70 9.74 12.89 -97.29
N TYR A 71 8.86 13.13 -96.31
CA TYR A 71 8.83 14.40 -95.55
C TYR A 71 8.75 14.20 -94.04
N ASN A 72 7.62 13.75 -93.52
CA ASN A 72 7.36 13.65 -92.08
C ASN A 72 6.97 12.24 -91.61
N ASP A 73 6.98 11.29 -92.53
CA ASP A 73 6.79 9.88 -92.21
C ASP A 73 7.98 9.32 -91.41
N LEU A 74 7.75 8.22 -90.70
CA LEU A 74 8.77 7.61 -89.85
C LEU A 74 10.00 7.17 -90.65
N ALA A 75 9.83 6.65 -91.87
CA ALA A 75 10.95 6.16 -92.68
C ALA A 75 11.92 7.30 -93.03
N THR A 76 11.38 8.49 -93.33
CA THR A 76 12.18 9.69 -93.63
C THR A 76 12.79 10.29 -92.38
N VAL A 77 11.99 10.47 -91.31
CA VAL A 77 12.42 11.19 -90.11
C VAL A 77 13.38 10.36 -89.25
N ASN A 78 13.20 9.04 -89.20
CA ASN A 78 14.06 8.14 -88.45
C ASN A 78 14.26 6.80 -89.18
N PRO A 79 15.14 6.76 -90.21
CA PRO A 79 15.38 5.57 -91.01
C PRO A 79 15.89 4.37 -90.19
N GLN A 80 16.71 4.64 -89.16
CA GLN A 80 17.23 3.61 -88.27
C GLN A 80 16.10 2.94 -87.49
N LEU A 81 15.19 3.72 -86.89
CA LEU A 81 14.04 3.15 -86.19
C LEU A 81 13.09 2.44 -87.15
N ALA A 82 12.87 2.97 -88.36
CA ALA A 82 12.07 2.33 -89.39
C ALA A 82 12.61 0.95 -89.80
N SER A 83 13.92 0.72 -89.72
CA SER A 83 14.53 -0.60 -89.97
C SER A 83 14.12 -1.67 -88.94
N GLU A 84 13.66 -1.25 -87.75
CA GLU A 84 13.13 -2.15 -86.72
C GLU A 84 11.62 -2.45 -86.89
N TRP A 85 11.00 -2.07 -88.00
CA TRP A 85 9.58 -2.33 -88.23
C TRP A 85 9.32 -3.82 -88.49
N CYS A 86 8.30 -4.39 -87.85
CA CYS A 86 7.89 -5.78 -88.11
C CYS A 86 6.82 -5.81 -89.20
N TYR A 87 7.22 -5.92 -90.47
CA TYR A 87 6.30 -5.88 -91.62
C TYR A 87 5.22 -6.99 -91.57
N GLU A 88 5.57 -8.19 -91.13
CA GLU A 88 4.68 -9.35 -91.08
C GLU A 88 3.51 -9.22 -90.08
N ARG A 89 3.64 -8.35 -89.07
CA ARG A 89 2.67 -8.25 -87.95
C ARG A 89 1.88 -6.94 -87.91
N ASN A 90 2.07 -6.05 -88.88
CA ASN A 90 1.48 -4.71 -88.88
C ASN A 90 0.36 -4.52 -89.91
N ASP A 91 -0.24 -5.62 -90.41
CA ASP A 91 -1.46 -5.64 -91.23
C ASP A 91 -1.47 -4.58 -92.36
N GLY A 92 -0.36 -4.47 -93.10
CA GLY A 92 -0.21 -3.54 -94.23
C GLY A 92 0.18 -2.10 -93.87
N LEU A 93 0.35 -1.76 -92.58
CA LEU A 93 0.94 -0.50 -92.16
C LEU A 93 2.46 -0.50 -92.40
N ASN A 94 2.93 0.57 -93.04
CA ASN A 94 4.34 0.77 -93.36
C ASN A 94 4.91 2.01 -92.65
N PRO A 95 6.23 2.09 -92.42
CA PRO A 95 6.88 3.27 -91.85
C PRO A 95 6.60 4.58 -92.62
N THR A 96 6.33 4.50 -93.91
CA THR A 96 5.97 5.65 -94.76
C THR A 96 4.53 6.14 -94.56
N SER A 97 3.67 5.35 -93.88
CA SER A 97 2.25 5.63 -93.68
C SER A 97 1.92 6.25 -92.32
N VAL A 98 2.92 6.41 -91.43
CA VAL A 98 2.76 6.97 -90.09
C VAL A 98 3.79 8.07 -89.84
N THR A 99 3.42 9.11 -89.08
CA THR A 99 4.38 10.14 -88.66
C THR A 99 5.23 9.64 -87.49
N ALA A 100 6.46 10.14 -87.36
CA ALA A 100 7.36 9.77 -86.26
C ALA A 100 6.81 10.12 -84.86
N GLY A 101 5.85 11.06 -84.79
CA GLY A 101 5.12 11.45 -83.57
C GLY A 101 3.83 10.68 -83.32
N SER A 102 3.52 9.63 -84.08
CA SER A 102 2.26 8.89 -83.95
C SER A 102 2.17 8.05 -82.66
N ASN A 103 1.04 8.08 -81.96
CA ASN A 103 0.79 7.20 -80.81
C ASN A 103 0.29 5.80 -81.20
N LYS A 104 0.19 5.47 -82.50
CA LYS A 104 -0.22 4.13 -82.96
C LYS A 104 0.75 3.07 -82.42
N LYS A 105 0.20 2.02 -81.80
CA LYS A 105 0.95 0.83 -81.36
C LYS A 105 1.15 -0.08 -82.57
N VAL A 106 2.41 -0.37 -82.86
CA VAL A 106 2.83 -1.25 -83.96
C VAL A 106 3.83 -2.27 -83.43
N TRP A 107 4.00 -3.35 -84.18
CA TRP A 107 4.99 -4.38 -83.89
C TRP A 107 6.36 -3.98 -84.42
N TRP A 108 7.37 -4.20 -83.58
CA TRP A 108 8.77 -3.94 -83.85
C TRP A 108 9.57 -5.23 -83.75
N LYS A 109 10.67 -5.31 -84.49
CA LYS A 109 11.64 -6.40 -84.46
C LYS A 109 13.04 -5.81 -84.31
N CYS A 110 13.75 -6.14 -83.22
CA CYS A 110 15.12 -5.66 -83.03
C CYS A 110 16.13 -6.56 -83.77
N ASN A 111 17.39 -6.13 -83.79
CA ASN A 111 18.50 -6.87 -84.40
C ASN A 111 18.73 -8.28 -83.81
N LYS A 112 18.37 -8.51 -82.54
CA LYS A 112 18.40 -9.83 -81.90
C LYS A 112 17.16 -10.69 -82.19
N GLY A 113 16.26 -10.22 -83.05
CA GLY A 113 15.06 -10.94 -83.49
C GLY A 113 13.85 -10.84 -82.56
N HIS A 114 13.95 -10.15 -81.41
CA HIS A 114 12.82 -10.00 -80.50
C HIS A 114 11.69 -9.18 -81.13
N VAL A 115 10.46 -9.66 -80.99
CA VAL A 115 9.26 -9.01 -81.54
C VAL A 115 8.37 -8.49 -80.41
N TRP A 116 8.01 -7.20 -80.43
CA TRP A 116 7.15 -6.59 -79.40
C TRP A 116 6.30 -5.45 -79.95
N GLN A 117 5.21 -5.14 -79.24
CA GLN A 117 4.35 -4.02 -79.60
C GLN A 117 4.72 -2.75 -78.80
N ALA A 118 4.84 -1.60 -79.48
CA ALA A 118 5.06 -0.30 -78.84
C ALA A 118 4.54 0.86 -79.72
N GLY A 119 4.24 1.99 -79.10
CA GLY A 119 3.83 3.21 -79.81
C GLY A 119 4.99 3.87 -80.58
N VAL A 120 4.75 4.32 -81.82
CA VAL A 120 5.77 4.94 -82.69
C VAL A 120 6.45 6.14 -82.02
N ALA A 121 5.69 7.06 -81.43
CA ALA A 121 6.21 8.24 -80.74
C ALA A 121 7.07 7.90 -79.52
N HIS A 122 6.79 6.78 -78.85
CA HIS A 122 7.55 6.33 -77.69
C HIS A 122 8.90 5.73 -78.11
N ARG A 123 8.89 4.92 -79.17
CA ARG A 123 10.11 4.40 -79.80
C ARG A 123 10.97 5.53 -80.37
N ASN A 124 10.36 6.51 -81.04
CA ASN A 124 11.07 7.65 -81.60
C ASN A 124 11.72 8.55 -80.53
N ARG A 125 11.21 8.53 -79.29
CA ARG A 125 11.82 9.19 -78.12
C ARG A 125 12.98 8.39 -77.49
N GLY A 126 13.36 7.24 -78.07
CA GLY A 126 14.50 6.44 -77.62
C GLY A 126 14.14 5.19 -76.80
N ALA A 127 12.87 4.81 -76.69
CA ALA A 127 12.51 3.55 -76.03
C ALA A 127 12.99 2.35 -76.87
N GLY A 128 13.93 1.57 -76.34
CA GLY A 128 14.48 0.37 -76.99
C GLY A 128 13.66 -0.91 -76.75
N CYS A 129 14.21 -2.03 -77.22
CA CYS A 129 13.64 -3.37 -77.06
C CYS A 129 13.53 -3.78 -75.57
N PRO A 130 12.33 -4.13 -75.06
CA PRO A 130 12.14 -4.50 -73.65
C PRO A 130 12.83 -5.82 -73.28
N TYR A 131 13.00 -6.74 -74.23
CA TYR A 131 13.76 -7.98 -74.03
C TYR A 131 15.26 -7.69 -73.90
N CYS A 132 15.82 -6.89 -74.82
CA CYS A 132 17.25 -6.52 -74.75
C CYS A 132 17.58 -5.67 -73.52
N SER A 133 16.65 -4.84 -73.05
CA SER A 133 16.83 -4.05 -71.83
C SER A 133 16.57 -4.85 -70.54
N GLY A 134 16.33 -6.16 -70.61
CA GLY A 134 16.03 -7.02 -69.46
C GLY A 134 14.74 -6.67 -68.73
N ARG A 135 13.78 -6.01 -69.39
CA ARG A 135 12.47 -5.67 -68.82
C ARG A 135 11.44 -6.78 -69.02
N PHE A 136 11.59 -7.60 -70.06
CA PHE A 136 10.78 -8.80 -70.31
C PHE A 136 11.61 -10.07 -70.16
N ALA A 137 10.97 -11.15 -69.72
CA ALA A 137 11.59 -12.47 -69.60
C ALA A 137 11.86 -13.08 -70.98
N ILE A 138 13.01 -13.73 -71.11
CA ILE A 138 13.44 -14.56 -72.22
C ILE A 138 13.70 -15.94 -71.64
N LYS A 139 12.87 -16.90 -72.03
CA LYS A 139 12.95 -18.30 -71.58
C LYS A 139 14.33 -18.90 -71.90
N GLY A 140 14.95 -19.51 -70.91
CA GLY A 140 16.29 -20.10 -71.00
C GLY A 140 17.44 -19.11 -70.83
N VAL A 141 17.16 -17.83 -70.52
CA VAL A 141 18.19 -16.78 -70.45
C VAL A 141 18.12 -15.99 -69.15
N ASN A 142 17.01 -15.29 -68.91
CA ASN A 142 16.87 -14.38 -67.76
C ASN A 142 15.55 -14.54 -67.01
N ASP A 143 14.73 -15.52 -67.38
CA ASP A 143 13.54 -15.91 -66.65
C ASP A 143 13.88 -16.53 -65.28
N LEU A 144 12.89 -16.56 -64.39
CA LEU A 144 13.05 -17.05 -63.02
C LEU A 144 13.46 -18.53 -62.98
N GLN A 145 12.92 -19.36 -63.89
CA GLN A 145 13.27 -20.79 -63.92
C GLN A 145 14.76 -21.00 -64.19
N THR A 146 15.30 -20.25 -65.14
CA THR A 146 16.71 -20.33 -65.52
C THR A 146 17.63 -19.74 -64.44
N VAL A 147 17.28 -18.58 -63.90
CA VAL A 147 18.15 -17.85 -62.96
C VAL A 147 18.07 -18.41 -61.53
N ASN A 148 16.93 -18.96 -61.13
CA ASN A 148 16.71 -19.51 -59.80
C ASN A 148 15.83 -20.78 -59.86
N PRO A 149 16.42 -21.93 -60.24
CA PRO A 149 15.69 -23.19 -60.38
C PRO A 149 15.12 -23.68 -59.04
N ASP A 150 15.88 -23.57 -57.94
CA ASP A 150 15.44 -23.98 -56.60
C ASP A 150 14.19 -23.20 -56.16
N LEU A 151 14.17 -21.88 -56.42
CA LEU A 151 13.01 -21.06 -56.11
C LEU A 151 11.79 -21.44 -56.97
N SER A 152 12.03 -21.90 -58.20
CA SER A 152 10.96 -22.32 -59.10
C SER A 152 10.30 -23.63 -58.66
N GLU A 153 10.97 -24.45 -57.85
CA GLU A 153 10.36 -25.62 -57.19
C GLU A 153 9.29 -25.21 -56.16
N GLU A 154 9.42 -24.01 -55.59
CA GLU A 154 8.42 -23.48 -54.65
C GLU A 154 7.26 -22.76 -55.35
N TRP A 155 7.18 -22.79 -56.69
CA TRP A 155 6.09 -22.18 -57.43
C TRP A 155 4.80 -22.98 -57.27
N ASP A 156 3.70 -22.31 -56.92
CA ASP A 156 2.39 -22.96 -56.83
C ASP A 156 1.72 -22.98 -58.21
N PHE A 157 1.95 -24.06 -58.98
CA PHE A 157 1.41 -24.21 -60.33
C PHE A 157 -0.12 -24.25 -60.37
N GLU A 158 -0.77 -24.80 -59.34
CA GLU A 158 -2.24 -24.88 -59.27
C GLU A 158 -2.86 -23.49 -59.09
N ARG A 159 -2.32 -22.68 -58.17
CA ARG A 159 -2.88 -21.36 -57.85
C ARG A 159 -2.46 -20.26 -58.82
N ASN A 160 -1.36 -20.44 -59.55
CA ASN A 160 -0.89 -19.47 -60.56
C ASN A 160 -1.45 -19.74 -61.97
N GLY A 161 -2.14 -20.86 -62.19
CA GLY A 161 -2.77 -21.19 -63.47
C GLY A 161 -1.73 -21.34 -64.59
N GLU A 162 -1.94 -20.67 -65.72
CA GLU A 162 -1.06 -20.76 -66.90
C GLU A 162 0.29 -20.05 -66.72
N LEU A 163 0.41 -19.17 -65.71
CA LEU A 163 1.64 -18.41 -65.49
C LEU A 163 2.75 -19.30 -64.90
N THR A 164 3.85 -19.40 -65.63
CA THR A 164 5.01 -20.23 -65.26
C THR A 164 6.21 -19.40 -64.79
N PRO A 165 7.14 -19.99 -64.01
CA PRO A 165 8.43 -19.36 -63.70
C PRO A 165 9.22 -18.94 -64.95
N SER A 166 9.02 -19.60 -66.09
CA SER A 166 9.73 -19.30 -67.34
C SER A 166 9.27 -18.01 -68.03
N GLU A 167 8.18 -17.40 -67.58
CA GLU A 167 7.57 -16.20 -68.16
C GLU A 167 7.81 -14.94 -67.32
N VAL A 168 8.48 -15.08 -66.18
CA VAL A 168 8.64 -14.00 -65.19
C VAL A 168 10.12 -13.75 -64.92
N LEU A 169 10.47 -12.48 -64.71
CA LEU A 169 11.82 -12.12 -64.29
C LEU A 169 11.99 -12.29 -62.76
N PRO A 170 13.19 -12.66 -62.26
CA PRO A 170 13.47 -12.72 -60.83
C PRO A 170 13.22 -11.40 -60.08
N ASN A 171 13.41 -10.25 -60.74
CA ASN A 171 13.17 -8.92 -60.16
C ASN A 171 11.74 -8.40 -60.33
N SER A 172 10.81 -9.25 -60.80
CA SER A 172 9.44 -8.85 -61.05
C SER A 172 8.71 -8.44 -59.76
N GLY A 173 7.99 -7.32 -59.84
CA GLY A 173 7.08 -6.86 -58.78
C GLY A 173 5.75 -7.62 -58.73
N MET A 174 5.55 -8.62 -59.61
CA MET A 174 4.33 -9.41 -59.69
C MET A 174 4.16 -10.31 -58.47
N LYS A 175 2.94 -10.32 -57.91
CA LYS A 175 2.57 -11.21 -56.80
C LYS A 175 2.08 -12.54 -57.36
N VAL A 176 2.70 -13.62 -56.92
CA VAL A 176 2.36 -14.99 -57.30
C VAL A 176 2.26 -15.85 -56.05
N TRP A 177 1.61 -17.00 -56.17
CA TRP A 177 1.49 -18.00 -55.13
C TRP A 177 2.74 -18.88 -55.08
N TRP A 178 3.17 -19.18 -53.86
CA TRP A 178 4.31 -20.03 -53.55
C TRP A 178 3.86 -21.12 -52.58
N ARG A 179 4.44 -22.31 -52.72
CA ARG A 179 4.24 -23.45 -51.84
C ARG A 179 5.59 -23.96 -51.37
N CYS A 180 5.84 -23.98 -50.06
CA CYS A 180 7.11 -24.49 -49.53
C CYS A 180 7.07 -26.02 -49.35
N LYS A 181 8.21 -26.61 -48.96
CA LYS A 181 8.36 -28.05 -48.70
C LYS A 181 7.42 -28.59 -47.61
N GLU A 182 7.07 -27.77 -46.62
CA GLU A 182 6.08 -28.09 -45.59
C GLU A 182 4.62 -27.96 -46.07
N GLY A 183 4.41 -27.64 -47.36
CA GLY A 183 3.09 -27.52 -47.98
C GLY A 183 2.38 -26.18 -47.72
N HIS A 184 3.02 -25.22 -47.03
CA HIS A 184 2.38 -23.93 -46.76
C HIS A 184 2.30 -23.07 -48.02
N GLU A 185 1.13 -22.49 -48.26
CA GLU A 185 0.86 -21.64 -49.42
C GLU A 185 0.81 -20.16 -49.03
N TRP A 186 1.49 -19.30 -49.79
CA TRP A 186 1.41 -17.85 -49.58
C TRP A 186 1.63 -17.05 -50.87
N GLN A 187 1.05 -15.85 -50.93
CA GLN A 187 1.25 -14.93 -52.03
C GLN A 187 2.27 -13.85 -51.69
N THR A 188 3.29 -13.65 -52.53
CA THR A 188 4.24 -12.52 -52.41
C THR A 188 4.88 -12.20 -53.77
N LYS A 189 5.66 -11.11 -53.83
CA LYS A 189 6.34 -10.69 -55.05
C LYS A 189 7.49 -11.65 -55.42
N VAL A 190 7.67 -11.90 -56.72
CA VAL A 190 8.81 -12.68 -57.24
C VAL A 190 10.15 -12.09 -56.80
N TYR A 191 10.26 -10.75 -56.84
CA TYR A 191 11.43 -10.05 -56.34
C TYR A 191 11.75 -10.32 -54.87
N ASP A 192 10.75 -10.33 -53.99
CA ASP A 192 10.96 -10.52 -52.56
C ASP A 192 11.45 -11.95 -52.28
N ARG A 193 10.93 -12.93 -53.01
CA ARG A 193 11.43 -14.32 -52.96
C ARG A 193 12.85 -14.44 -53.47
N SER A 194 13.16 -13.83 -54.61
CA SER A 194 14.50 -13.87 -55.20
C SER A 194 15.57 -13.21 -54.32
N LYS A 195 15.17 -12.33 -53.39
CA LYS A 195 16.02 -11.77 -52.34
C LYS A 195 16.26 -12.69 -51.13
N GLY A 196 15.67 -13.89 -51.10
CA GLY A 196 15.79 -14.84 -49.99
C GLY A 196 14.68 -14.74 -48.93
N ASN A 197 13.59 -13.98 -49.15
CA ASN A 197 12.45 -14.06 -48.24
C ASN A 197 11.71 -15.38 -48.46
N GLY A 198 11.89 -16.34 -47.56
CA GLY A 198 11.20 -17.63 -47.58
C GLY A 198 9.75 -17.59 -47.08
N CYS A 199 9.20 -18.77 -46.83
CA CYS A 199 7.86 -18.97 -46.31
C CYS A 199 7.61 -18.17 -45.01
N PRO A 200 6.55 -17.34 -44.94
CA PRO A 200 6.26 -16.53 -43.77
C PRO A 200 5.83 -17.36 -42.55
N TYR A 201 5.34 -18.59 -42.74
CA TYR A 201 4.95 -19.48 -41.64
C TYR A 201 6.16 -20.22 -41.07
N CYS A 202 6.97 -20.87 -41.92
CA CYS A 202 8.22 -21.53 -41.49
C CYS A 202 9.20 -20.53 -40.86
N GLY A 203 9.32 -19.33 -41.44
CA GLY A 203 10.17 -18.25 -40.92
C GLY A 203 9.57 -17.50 -39.72
N GLY A 204 8.40 -17.90 -39.22
CA GLY A 204 7.79 -17.32 -38.03
C GLY A 204 7.40 -15.84 -38.14
N LYS A 205 7.02 -15.40 -39.34
CA LYS A 205 6.50 -14.05 -39.62
C LYS A 205 4.96 -13.99 -39.58
N LYS A 206 4.30 -15.11 -39.83
CA LYS A 206 2.84 -15.28 -39.76
C LYS A 206 2.48 -16.50 -38.92
N VAL A 207 1.40 -16.38 -38.15
CA VAL A 207 0.83 -17.49 -37.38
C VAL A 207 0.04 -18.41 -38.32
N LEU A 208 0.24 -19.72 -38.15
CA LEU A 208 -0.54 -20.78 -38.76
C LEU A 208 -0.94 -21.76 -37.65
N LYS A 209 -2.25 -21.84 -37.40
CA LYS A 209 -2.84 -22.72 -36.39
C LYS A 209 -2.54 -24.18 -36.73
N GLY A 210 -2.12 -24.96 -35.73
CA GLY A 210 -1.73 -26.36 -35.90
C GLY A 210 -0.28 -26.56 -36.32
N PHE A 211 0.50 -25.49 -36.48
CA PHE A 211 1.89 -25.57 -36.93
C PHE A 211 2.84 -24.76 -36.04
N ASN A 212 2.73 -23.43 -36.06
CA ASN A 212 3.67 -22.53 -35.38
C ASN A 212 3.03 -21.60 -34.34
N ASP A 213 1.75 -21.81 -34.04
CA ASP A 213 1.06 -21.10 -32.96
C ASP A 213 1.50 -21.61 -31.58
N LEU A 214 1.24 -20.80 -30.55
CA LEU A 214 1.66 -21.08 -29.18
C LEU A 214 1.01 -22.36 -28.63
N GLN A 215 -0.25 -22.65 -29.00
CA GLN A 215 -0.94 -23.84 -28.50
C GLN A 215 -0.28 -25.11 -29.01
N THR A 216 0.05 -25.14 -30.30
CA THR A 216 0.72 -26.29 -30.92
C THR A 216 2.16 -26.44 -30.44
N VAL A 217 2.92 -25.35 -30.40
CA VAL A 217 4.36 -25.42 -30.06
C VAL A 217 4.60 -25.59 -28.56
N ASN A 218 3.75 -25.02 -27.71
CA ASN A 218 3.89 -25.11 -26.26
C ASN A 218 2.53 -25.29 -25.55
N PRO A 219 1.94 -26.51 -25.60
CA PRO A 219 0.64 -26.80 -25.01
C PRO A 219 0.60 -26.53 -23.50
N SER A 220 1.69 -26.87 -22.79
CA SER A 220 1.78 -26.64 -21.34
C SER A 220 1.72 -25.16 -21.00
N LEU A 221 2.39 -24.30 -21.78
CA LEU A 221 2.31 -22.86 -21.57
C LEU A 221 0.93 -22.32 -21.96
N ALA A 222 0.31 -22.86 -23.01
CA ALA A 222 -1.06 -22.48 -23.40
C ALA A 222 -2.10 -22.77 -22.30
N ASN A 223 -1.85 -23.73 -21.40
CA ASN A 223 -2.71 -23.99 -20.23
C ASN A 223 -2.66 -22.88 -19.19
N GLU A 224 -1.58 -22.08 -19.16
CA GLU A 224 -1.49 -20.91 -18.27
C GLU A 224 -2.17 -19.66 -18.87
N TRP A 225 -2.84 -19.78 -20.02
CA TRP A 225 -3.50 -18.65 -20.63
C TRP A 225 -4.72 -18.20 -19.82
N ASN A 226 -4.80 -16.93 -19.47
CA ASN A 226 -6.00 -16.39 -18.82
C ASN A 226 -7.06 -16.03 -19.87
N TYR A 227 -7.95 -16.98 -20.19
CA TYR A 227 -8.99 -16.80 -21.21
C TYR A 227 -9.98 -15.67 -20.87
N GLU A 228 -10.34 -15.50 -19.60
CA GLU A 228 -11.26 -14.44 -19.15
C GLU A 228 -10.68 -13.05 -19.42
N LYS A 229 -9.41 -12.82 -19.08
CA LYS A 229 -8.76 -11.50 -19.22
C LYS A 229 -8.21 -11.22 -20.62
N ASN A 230 -7.99 -12.25 -21.44
CA ASN A 230 -7.50 -12.07 -22.82
C ASN A 230 -8.63 -12.01 -23.85
N GLY A 231 -9.89 -12.26 -23.46
CA GLY A 231 -11.05 -12.19 -24.34
C GLY A 231 -10.93 -13.15 -25.52
N GLU A 232 -11.15 -12.66 -26.75
CA GLU A 232 -11.11 -13.47 -27.98
C GLU A 232 -9.69 -13.92 -28.39
N LEU A 233 -8.65 -13.34 -27.80
CA LEU A 233 -7.28 -13.71 -28.14
C LEU A 233 -6.93 -15.07 -27.54
N THR A 234 -6.73 -16.07 -28.39
CA THR A 234 -6.37 -17.44 -27.98
C THR A 234 -4.89 -17.75 -28.21
N PRO A 235 -4.33 -18.76 -27.51
CA PRO A 235 -2.98 -19.27 -27.79
C PRO A 235 -2.78 -19.71 -29.25
N SER A 236 -3.84 -20.22 -29.90
CA SER A 236 -3.78 -20.63 -31.31
C SER A 236 -3.67 -19.48 -32.33
N ALA A 237 -3.88 -18.24 -31.88
CA ALA A 237 -3.84 -17.04 -32.72
C ALA A 237 -2.52 -16.25 -32.59
N VAL A 238 -1.56 -16.76 -31.82
CA VAL A 238 -0.29 -16.07 -31.54
C VAL A 238 0.89 -17.02 -31.67
N MET A 239 2.07 -16.47 -31.99
CA MET A 239 3.31 -17.23 -31.99
C MET A 239 3.99 -17.23 -30.60
N PRO A 240 4.76 -18.29 -30.26
CA PRO A 240 5.52 -18.36 -29.01
C PRO A 240 6.50 -17.22 -28.78
N ASN A 241 7.07 -16.65 -29.85
CA ASN A 241 8.04 -15.56 -29.77
C ASN A 241 7.40 -14.17 -29.96
N SER A 242 6.07 -14.07 -29.83
CA SER A 242 5.36 -12.80 -29.97
C SER A 242 5.71 -11.79 -28.86
N GLY A 243 5.91 -10.53 -29.26
CA GLY A 243 6.07 -9.39 -28.37
C GLY A 243 4.78 -8.94 -27.65
N LYS A 244 3.63 -9.52 -28.00
CA LYS A 244 2.33 -9.14 -27.44
C LYS A 244 2.28 -9.47 -25.94
N LYS A 245 1.80 -8.53 -25.12
CA LYS A 245 1.52 -8.72 -23.69
C LYS A 245 0.14 -9.33 -23.53
N VAL A 246 0.06 -10.38 -22.72
CA VAL A 246 -1.18 -11.09 -22.41
C VAL A 246 -1.22 -11.43 -20.93
N TRP A 247 -2.42 -11.73 -20.42
CA TRP A 247 -2.64 -12.20 -19.07
C TRP A 247 -2.38 -13.70 -18.97
N TRP A 248 -1.62 -14.08 -17.95
CA TRP A 248 -1.31 -15.45 -17.59
C TRP A 248 -1.97 -15.76 -16.25
N LYS A 249 -2.35 -17.02 -16.05
CA LYS A 249 -2.88 -17.58 -14.81
C LYS A 249 -2.15 -18.89 -14.54
N CYS A 250 -1.36 -18.94 -13.46
CA CYS A 250 -0.61 -20.15 -13.11
C CYS A 250 -1.49 -21.15 -12.36
N SER A 251 -0.94 -22.36 -12.13
CA SER A 251 -1.52 -23.44 -11.32
C SER A 251 -2.02 -22.98 -9.94
N LYS A 252 -1.32 -22.03 -9.30
CA LYS A 252 -1.66 -21.46 -7.98
C LYS A 252 -2.71 -20.35 -8.02
N GLY A 253 -3.28 -20.08 -9.20
CA GLY A 253 -4.29 -19.04 -9.40
C GLY A 253 -3.75 -17.61 -9.49
N HIS A 254 -2.43 -17.39 -9.35
CA HIS A 254 -1.86 -16.06 -9.55
C HIS A 254 -2.04 -15.60 -10.99
N GLU A 255 -2.46 -14.35 -11.15
CA GLU A 255 -2.67 -13.72 -12.45
C GLU A 255 -1.69 -12.58 -12.65
N TRP A 256 -1.04 -12.53 -13.80
CA TRP A 256 -0.10 -11.46 -14.14
C TRP A 256 -0.03 -11.20 -15.63
N GLN A 257 0.45 -10.03 -16.03
CA GLN A 257 0.63 -9.68 -17.43
C GLN A 257 2.10 -9.75 -17.85
N GLN A 258 2.40 -10.41 -18.97
CA GLN A 258 3.75 -10.48 -19.52
C GLN A 258 3.74 -10.70 -21.04
N LYS A 259 4.83 -10.34 -21.74
CA LYS A 259 4.99 -10.67 -23.17
C LYS A 259 5.13 -12.16 -23.39
N ILE A 260 4.52 -12.68 -24.45
CA ILE A 260 4.52 -14.12 -24.77
C ILE A 260 5.95 -14.68 -24.89
N TYR A 261 6.85 -13.99 -25.60
CA TYR A 261 8.23 -14.48 -25.71
C TYR A 261 8.97 -14.57 -24.37
N HIS A 262 8.65 -13.73 -23.37
CA HIS A 262 9.30 -13.82 -22.06
C HIS A 262 8.85 -15.09 -21.33
N ARG A 263 7.55 -15.40 -21.37
CA ARG A 263 7.03 -16.66 -20.84
C ARG A 263 7.59 -17.86 -21.58
N ASN A 264 7.60 -17.83 -22.91
CA ASN A 264 8.16 -18.89 -23.74
C ASN A 264 9.66 -19.12 -23.49
N ASN A 265 10.39 -18.07 -23.08
CA ASN A 265 11.81 -18.15 -22.68
C ASN A 265 12.01 -18.52 -21.19
N GLY A 266 10.96 -18.97 -20.50
CA GLY A 266 11.04 -19.51 -19.15
C GLY A 266 11.05 -18.48 -18.03
N VAL A 267 10.60 -17.24 -18.26
CA VAL A 267 10.33 -16.27 -17.19
C VAL A 267 8.98 -16.63 -16.59
N ASN A 268 8.93 -17.24 -15.40
CA ASN A 268 7.70 -17.80 -14.84
C ASN A 268 6.91 -16.77 -13.99
N CYS A 269 5.92 -17.25 -13.23
CA CYS A 269 5.06 -16.38 -12.42
C CYS A 269 5.88 -15.58 -11.40
N PRO A 270 5.89 -14.23 -11.48
CA PRO A 270 6.68 -13.39 -10.59
C PRO A 270 6.19 -13.44 -9.14
N ILE A 271 4.90 -13.72 -8.94
CA ILE A 271 4.28 -13.83 -7.61
C ILE A 271 4.77 -15.13 -6.95
N CYS A 272 4.66 -16.27 -7.63
CA CYS A 272 5.22 -17.53 -7.14
C CYS A 272 6.72 -17.39 -6.83
N TYR A 273 7.49 -16.76 -7.72
CA TYR A 273 8.91 -16.53 -7.50
C TYR A 273 9.18 -15.73 -6.22
N SER A 274 8.41 -14.68 -5.95
CA SER A 274 8.57 -13.86 -4.74
C SER A 274 8.17 -14.56 -3.44
N GLU A 275 7.28 -15.56 -3.52
CA GLU A 275 6.77 -16.29 -2.35
C GLU A 275 7.56 -17.57 -2.03
N ARG A 276 8.36 -18.06 -2.99
CA ARG A 276 9.14 -19.29 -2.82
C ARG A 276 10.38 -19.05 -1.97
N ASN A 277 10.67 -20.01 -1.09
CA ASN A 277 11.91 -20.08 -0.31
C ASN A 277 12.90 -21.13 -0.84
N THR A 278 12.52 -21.88 -1.89
CA THR A 278 13.35 -22.91 -2.55
C THR A 278 13.96 -22.37 -3.84
N SER A 279 15.17 -22.82 -4.16
CA SER A 279 15.89 -22.27 -5.31
C SER A 279 15.51 -22.97 -6.63
N PHE A 280 15.48 -22.22 -7.74
CA PHE A 280 15.31 -22.83 -9.06
C PHE A 280 16.41 -23.85 -9.41
N PRO A 281 17.69 -23.58 -9.08
CA PRO A 281 18.79 -24.52 -9.33
C PRO A 281 18.65 -25.88 -8.63
N GLU A 282 18.14 -25.94 -7.40
CA GLU A 282 17.83 -27.21 -6.72
C GLU A 282 16.86 -28.06 -7.55
N PHE A 283 15.75 -27.48 -7.99
CA PHE A 283 14.78 -28.20 -8.81
C PHE A 283 15.28 -28.53 -10.22
N ALA A 284 16.17 -27.71 -10.76
CA ALA A 284 16.83 -28.02 -12.02
C ALA A 284 17.71 -29.26 -11.90
N LEU A 285 18.56 -29.35 -10.87
CA LEU A 285 19.35 -30.54 -10.57
C LEU A 285 18.46 -31.77 -10.39
N LEU A 286 17.42 -31.66 -9.56
CA LEU A 286 16.47 -32.74 -9.32
C LEU A 286 15.83 -33.24 -10.62
N TYR A 287 15.39 -32.32 -11.49
CA TYR A 287 14.77 -32.64 -12.77
C TYR A 287 15.71 -33.44 -13.69
N TYR A 288 16.97 -33.03 -13.81
CA TYR A 288 17.92 -33.72 -14.68
C TYR A 288 18.44 -35.04 -14.09
N LEU A 289 18.57 -35.14 -12.76
CA LEU A 289 18.87 -36.41 -12.11
C LEU A 289 17.71 -37.40 -12.27
N ASN A 290 16.46 -36.95 -12.15
CA ASN A 290 15.30 -37.82 -12.41
C ASN A 290 15.25 -38.33 -13.85
N LYS A 291 15.72 -37.54 -14.84
CA LYS A 291 15.82 -37.98 -16.25
C LYS A 291 16.78 -39.15 -16.47
N THR A 292 17.75 -39.38 -15.58
CA THR A 292 18.66 -40.53 -15.69
C THR A 292 18.07 -41.81 -15.11
N GLY A 293 16.91 -41.73 -14.43
CA GLY A 293 16.31 -42.84 -13.70
C GLY A 293 16.91 -43.08 -12.31
N ALA A 294 17.75 -42.16 -11.81
CA ALA A 294 18.24 -42.22 -10.44
C ALA A 294 17.08 -42.07 -9.44
N GLU A 295 17.13 -42.82 -8.34
CA GLU A 295 16.22 -42.63 -7.22
C GLU A 295 16.70 -41.45 -6.36
N VAL A 296 16.04 -40.30 -6.52
CA VAL A 296 16.46 -39.03 -5.92
C VAL A 296 15.41 -38.54 -4.92
N ILE A 297 15.87 -38.12 -3.75
CA ILE A 297 15.05 -37.52 -2.70
C ILE A 297 15.40 -36.03 -2.58
N HIS A 298 14.40 -35.17 -2.67
CA HIS A 298 14.52 -33.73 -2.44
C HIS A 298 14.28 -33.40 -0.96
N SER A 299 15.12 -32.55 -0.37
CA SER A 299 14.99 -32.09 1.03
C SER A 299 14.95 -33.26 2.04
N TYR A 300 15.94 -34.15 2.00
CA TYR A 300 16.04 -35.31 2.90
C TYR A 300 16.45 -34.90 4.33
N LYS A 301 15.76 -35.38 5.38
CA LYS A 301 15.95 -34.90 6.78
C LYS A 301 16.12 -35.99 7.84
N GLU A 302 16.08 -37.27 7.49
CA GLU A 302 16.02 -38.36 8.48
C GLU A 302 17.32 -38.53 9.29
N LEU A 303 18.44 -37.97 8.83
CA LEU A 303 19.73 -38.01 9.52
C LEU A 303 19.87 -36.93 10.62
N GLY A 304 18.82 -36.14 10.87
CA GLY A 304 18.84 -35.02 11.83
C GLY A 304 19.41 -33.72 11.28
N TYR A 305 19.84 -33.70 10.01
CA TYR A 305 20.17 -32.52 9.23
C TYR A 305 19.59 -32.67 7.82
N GLU A 306 19.33 -31.53 7.16
CA GLU A 306 18.72 -31.49 5.83
C GLU A 306 19.78 -31.63 4.73
N LEU A 307 19.48 -32.39 3.67
CA LEU A 307 20.23 -32.45 2.41
C LEU A 307 19.33 -31.99 1.27
N ASP A 308 19.79 -31.04 0.43
CA ASP A 308 18.94 -30.46 -0.62
C ASP A 308 18.49 -31.54 -1.62
N ILE A 309 19.45 -32.36 -2.08
CA ILE A 309 19.23 -33.50 -2.95
C ILE A 309 20.06 -34.67 -2.41
N TYR A 310 19.43 -35.83 -2.24
CA TYR A 310 20.07 -37.05 -1.77
C TYR A 310 19.75 -38.24 -2.68
N ILE A 311 20.76 -39.04 -3.00
CA ILE A 311 20.68 -40.24 -3.83
C ILE A 311 21.08 -41.43 -2.94
N PRO A 312 20.12 -42.12 -2.30
CA PRO A 312 20.41 -43.10 -1.25
C PRO A 312 21.25 -44.29 -1.74
N SER A 313 20.97 -44.77 -2.96
CA SER A 313 21.57 -45.98 -3.53
C SER A 313 23.11 -45.91 -3.64
N ILE A 314 23.66 -44.71 -3.81
CA ILE A 314 25.10 -44.45 -3.96
C ILE A 314 25.64 -43.49 -2.88
N LYS A 315 24.83 -43.13 -1.89
CA LYS A 315 25.17 -42.20 -0.79
C LYS A 315 25.81 -40.90 -1.28
N ILE A 316 25.18 -40.25 -2.27
CA ILE A 316 25.61 -38.95 -2.78
C ILE A 316 24.60 -37.88 -2.38
N ALA A 317 25.09 -36.73 -1.94
CA ALA A 317 24.31 -35.52 -1.74
C ALA A 317 24.76 -34.41 -2.69
N VAL A 318 23.82 -33.58 -3.13
CA VAL A 318 24.10 -32.35 -3.88
C VAL A 318 23.45 -31.17 -3.16
N GLU A 319 24.24 -30.13 -2.90
CA GLU A 319 23.81 -28.89 -2.26
C GLU A 319 23.90 -27.72 -3.23
N TYR A 320 22.93 -26.80 -3.14
CA TYR A 320 22.98 -25.53 -3.84
C TYR A 320 23.17 -24.38 -2.86
N ASP A 321 24.39 -23.85 -2.80
CA ASP A 321 24.76 -22.78 -1.89
C ASP A 321 24.58 -21.40 -2.56
N GLY A 322 23.35 -20.89 -2.56
CA GLY A 322 23.04 -19.54 -3.06
C GLY A 322 23.68 -18.45 -2.19
N TYR A 323 24.31 -17.44 -2.83
CA TYR A 323 25.04 -16.36 -2.13
C TYR A 323 24.25 -15.72 -0.97
N PHE A 324 22.99 -15.37 -1.21
CA PHE A 324 22.17 -14.64 -0.23
C PHE A 324 21.97 -15.42 1.08
N TRP A 325 21.83 -16.73 0.97
CA TRP A 325 21.55 -17.63 2.10
C TRP A 325 22.83 -18.14 2.77
N HIS A 326 23.94 -18.28 2.03
CA HIS A 326 25.17 -18.91 2.52
C HIS A 326 26.36 -17.96 2.74
N LYS A 327 26.27 -16.66 2.38
CA LYS A 327 27.39 -15.69 2.57
C LYS A 327 28.00 -15.65 3.98
N ASN A 328 27.18 -15.90 5.00
CA ASN A 328 27.59 -15.88 6.42
C ASN A 328 27.53 -17.27 7.07
N LYS A 329 27.42 -18.35 6.28
CA LYS A 329 27.22 -19.73 6.77
C LYS A 329 28.43 -20.66 6.58
N ARG A 330 29.61 -20.14 6.23
CA ARG A 330 30.79 -20.96 5.94
C ARG A 330 31.10 -22.00 7.03
N LYS A 331 30.96 -21.63 8.31
CA LYS A 331 31.20 -22.56 9.42
C LYS A 331 30.17 -23.70 9.43
N GLN A 332 28.89 -23.38 9.30
CA GLN A 332 27.80 -24.35 9.26
C GLN A 332 27.90 -25.27 8.03
N ASP A 333 28.30 -24.72 6.88
CA ASP A 333 28.52 -25.49 5.65
C ASP A 333 29.64 -26.53 5.86
N LEU A 334 30.75 -26.14 6.50
CA LEU A 334 31.86 -27.04 6.85
C LEU A 334 31.43 -28.10 7.87
N GLU A 335 30.67 -27.73 8.90
CA GLU A 335 30.12 -28.67 9.88
C GLU A 335 29.22 -29.73 9.20
N LYS A 336 28.36 -29.30 8.27
CA LYS A 336 27.50 -30.19 7.47
C LYS A 336 28.31 -31.15 6.59
N ASN A 337 29.40 -30.68 5.97
CA ASN A 337 30.30 -31.54 5.22
C ASN A 337 30.92 -32.64 6.10
N GLN A 338 31.36 -32.29 7.31
CA GLN A 338 31.93 -33.27 8.24
C GLN A 338 30.89 -34.29 8.72
N LEU A 339 29.63 -33.86 8.94
CA LEU A 339 28.51 -34.78 9.22
C LEU A 339 28.28 -35.76 8.06
N CYS A 340 28.25 -35.26 6.82
CA CYS A 340 28.12 -36.11 5.63
C CYS A 340 29.27 -37.12 5.54
N LYS A 341 30.52 -36.68 5.75
CA LYS A 341 31.70 -37.56 5.74
C LYS A 341 31.60 -38.65 6.81
N ARG A 342 31.19 -38.31 8.03
CA ARG A 342 30.98 -39.26 9.13
C ARG A 342 29.93 -40.31 8.74
N ASP A 343 28.88 -39.90 8.05
CA ASP A 343 27.77 -40.76 7.64
C ASP A 343 28.06 -41.51 6.31
N GLY A 344 29.27 -41.33 5.74
CA GLY A 344 29.72 -41.99 4.52
C GLY A 344 29.07 -41.43 3.24
N ILE A 345 28.62 -40.17 3.28
CA ILE A 345 27.95 -39.47 2.19
C ILE A 345 28.95 -38.59 1.46
N LYS A 346 29.09 -38.80 0.15
CA LYS A 346 29.89 -37.93 -0.74
C LYS A 346 29.05 -36.73 -1.15
N ILE A 347 29.59 -35.52 -0.99
CA ILE A 347 28.83 -34.28 -1.20
C ILE A 347 29.39 -33.44 -2.35
N TYR A 348 28.50 -33.04 -3.26
CA TYR A 348 28.74 -32.07 -4.33
C TYR A 348 28.10 -30.74 -3.92
N ARG A 349 28.80 -29.62 -4.12
CA ARG A 349 28.27 -28.29 -3.78
C ARG A 349 28.37 -27.36 -4.97
N ILE A 350 27.26 -26.73 -5.35
CA ILE A 350 27.28 -25.58 -6.27
C ILE A 350 27.38 -24.31 -5.43
N ARG A 351 28.50 -23.59 -5.53
CA ARG A 351 28.79 -22.36 -4.76
C ARG A 351 28.53 -21.12 -5.63
N GLU A 352 27.30 -20.61 -5.61
CA GLU A 352 26.93 -19.44 -6.42
C GLU A 352 27.43 -18.14 -5.78
N GLY A 353 28.38 -17.47 -6.44
CA GLY A 353 28.96 -16.21 -5.98
C GLY A 353 29.72 -16.34 -4.66
N LEU A 354 30.09 -17.56 -4.27
CA LEU A 354 30.77 -17.90 -3.02
C LEU A 354 32.11 -18.59 -3.32
N PRO A 355 33.13 -18.42 -2.46
CA PRO A 355 34.35 -19.19 -2.59
C PRO A 355 34.09 -20.67 -2.27
N SER A 356 34.96 -21.53 -2.81
CA SER A 356 35.04 -22.92 -2.40
C SER A 356 35.34 -23.04 -0.89
N LEU A 357 34.81 -24.09 -0.29
CA LEU A 357 35.11 -24.50 1.07
C LEU A 357 36.51 -25.12 1.17
N ASN A 358 37.02 -25.74 0.08
CA ASN A 358 38.30 -26.46 0.03
C ASN A 358 38.42 -27.51 1.16
N ASP A 359 37.39 -28.35 1.31
CA ASP A 359 37.30 -29.37 2.35
C ASP A 359 36.93 -30.73 1.72
N THR A 360 35.92 -31.42 2.25
CA THR A 360 35.54 -32.79 1.91
C THR A 360 34.48 -32.86 0.81
N SER A 361 33.95 -31.70 0.41
CA SER A 361 33.02 -31.55 -0.71
C SER A 361 33.72 -31.34 -2.04
N ILE A 362 33.07 -31.76 -3.12
CA ILE A 362 33.43 -31.36 -4.49
C ILE A 362 32.68 -30.09 -4.82
N ASP A 363 33.40 -28.98 -4.91
CA ASP A 363 32.81 -27.65 -5.09
C ASP A 363 32.88 -27.17 -6.54
N TYR A 364 31.74 -26.76 -7.07
CA TYR A 364 31.58 -26.07 -8.34
C TYR A 364 31.26 -24.60 -8.09
N VAL A 365 32.22 -23.71 -8.30
CA VAL A 365 32.03 -22.26 -8.13
C VAL A 365 31.48 -21.65 -9.41
N ILE A 366 30.34 -20.98 -9.31
CA ILE A 366 29.71 -20.25 -10.43
C ILE A 366 29.54 -18.77 -10.08
N GLN A 367 29.60 -17.89 -11.07
CA GLN A 367 29.28 -16.48 -10.84
C GLN A 367 27.76 -16.27 -10.77
N LYS A 368 27.33 -15.21 -10.07
CA LYS A 368 25.92 -14.84 -9.97
C LYS A 368 25.31 -14.59 -11.35
N ASP A 369 24.06 -15.01 -11.51
CA ASP A 369 23.22 -14.74 -12.69
C ASP A 369 23.74 -15.33 -14.02
N LYS A 370 24.74 -16.22 -13.99
CA LYS A 370 25.27 -16.87 -15.18
C LYS A 370 24.62 -18.22 -15.45
N ARG A 371 23.43 -18.18 -16.06
CA ARG A 371 22.66 -19.38 -16.45
C ARG A 371 23.47 -20.41 -17.24
N ILE A 372 24.33 -19.97 -18.16
CA ILE A 372 25.17 -20.86 -18.99
C ILE A 372 26.18 -21.64 -18.12
N GLU A 373 26.75 -21.01 -17.09
CA GLU A 373 27.65 -21.70 -16.17
C GLU A 373 26.89 -22.75 -15.35
N LEU A 374 25.67 -22.43 -14.91
CA LEU A 374 24.80 -23.38 -14.21
C LEU A 374 24.41 -24.58 -15.09
N GLU A 375 24.06 -24.36 -16.36
CA GLU A 375 23.76 -25.44 -17.32
C GLU A 375 24.92 -26.43 -17.45
N ARG A 376 26.14 -25.89 -17.62
CA ARG A 376 27.36 -26.70 -17.70
C ARG A 376 27.61 -27.49 -16.42
N VAL A 377 27.52 -26.84 -15.26
CA VAL A 377 27.79 -27.48 -13.96
C VAL A 377 26.76 -28.57 -13.66
N ILE A 378 25.47 -28.35 -13.95
CA ILE A 378 24.44 -29.40 -13.81
C ILE A 378 24.78 -30.59 -14.71
N ALA A 379 25.17 -30.35 -15.96
CA ALA A 379 25.54 -31.43 -16.88
C ALA A 379 26.77 -32.22 -16.40
N GLU A 380 27.77 -31.55 -15.85
CA GLU A 380 28.97 -32.16 -15.25
C GLU A 380 28.62 -33.00 -14.02
N ILE A 381 27.87 -32.45 -13.08
CA ILE A 381 27.43 -33.17 -11.86
C ILE A 381 26.60 -34.41 -12.21
N VAL A 382 25.61 -34.28 -13.10
CA VAL A 382 24.76 -35.41 -13.51
C VAL A 382 25.60 -36.50 -14.19
N LYS A 383 26.54 -36.12 -15.07
CA LYS A 383 27.44 -37.06 -15.73
C LYS A 383 28.34 -37.77 -14.73
N ASP A 384 28.90 -37.06 -13.77
CA ASP A 384 29.79 -37.62 -12.75
C ASP A 384 29.06 -38.59 -11.82
N ILE A 385 27.82 -38.28 -11.45
CA ILE A 385 27.00 -39.08 -10.54
C ILE A 385 26.42 -40.31 -11.23
N CYS A 386 25.88 -40.15 -12.45
CA CYS A 386 25.10 -41.18 -13.13
C CYS A 386 25.87 -41.91 -14.25
N GLY A 387 27.07 -41.45 -14.63
CA GLY A 387 27.86 -42.02 -15.73
C GLY A 387 27.34 -41.71 -17.13
N SER A 388 26.11 -41.21 -17.27
CA SER A 388 25.49 -40.81 -18.53
C SER A 388 25.34 -39.29 -18.62
N GLY A 389 25.74 -38.69 -19.74
CA GLY A 389 25.49 -37.27 -20.01
C GLY A 389 24.02 -36.99 -20.33
N VAL A 390 23.52 -35.83 -19.92
CA VAL A 390 22.18 -35.34 -20.26
C VAL A 390 22.27 -34.00 -20.98
N GLY A 391 21.42 -33.78 -21.98
CA GLY A 391 21.31 -32.50 -22.66
C GLY A 391 20.59 -31.49 -21.78
N VAL A 392 21.37 -30.63 -21.10
CA VAL A 392 20.84 -29.57 -20.22
C VAL A 392 20.53 -28.32 -21.03
N ASP A 393 19.25 -27.94 -21.07
CA ASP A 393 18.75 -26.68 -21.59
C ASP A 393 17.74 -26.11 -20.60
N LEU A 394 18.21 -25.26 -19.68
CA LEU A 394 17.33 -24.71 -18.63
C LEU A 394 16.27 -23.82 -19.23
N LYS A 395 16.50 -23.22 -20.39
CA LYS A 395 15.55 -22.31 -21.04
C LYS A 395 14.35 -23.08 -21.57
N LYS A 396 14.61 -24.17 -22.29
CA LYS A 396 13.59 -25.08 -22.80
C LYS A 396 12.85 -25.81 -21.67
N ASP A 397 13.59 -26.28 -20.67
CA ASP A 397 13.04 -27.14 -19.62
C ASP A 397 12.47 -26.35 -18.42
N SER A 398 12.57 -25.02 -18.40
CA SER A 398 12.13 -24.14 -17.29
C SER A 398 10.70 -24.45 -16.81
N LEU A 399 9.76 -24.63 -17.75
CA LEU A 399 8.37 -24.90 -17.41
C LEU A 399 8.19 -26.29 -16.80
N ALA A 400 8.88 -27.30 -17.32
CA ALA A 400 8.84 -28.65 -16.77
C ALA A 400 9.46 -28.72 -15.36
N ILE A 401 10.56 -27.98 -15.13
CA ILE A 401 11.20 -27.83 -13.83
C ILE A 401 10.24 -27.16 -12.82
N ASP A 402 9.55 -26.10 -13.22
CA ASP A 402 8.59 -25.43 -12.35
C ASP A 402 7.34 -26.29 -12.09
N ASN A 403 6.90 -27.11 -13.05
CA ASN A 403 5.82 -28.08 -12.84
C ASN A 403 6.24 -29.18 -11.84
N LEU A 404 7.47 -29.70 -11.93
CA LEU A 404 8.02 -30.64 -10.95
C LEU A 404 8.05 -30.01 -9.54
N ARG A 405 8.43 -28.73 -9.45
CA ARG A 405 8.40 -28.00 -8.20
C ARG A 405 7.00 -27.88 -7.62
N ASP A 406 6.04 -27.43 -8.43
CA ASP A 406 4.65 -27.30 -7.99
C ASP A 406 4.06 -28.64 -7.52
N PHE A 407 4.41 -29.74 -8.18
CA PHE A 407 4.02 -31.10 -7.76
C PHE A 407 4.56 -31.45 -6.36
N ILE A 408 5.86 -31.27 -6.14
CA ILE A 408 6.50 -31.58 -4.84
C ILE A 408 5.96 -30.65 -3.73
N GLU A 409 5.78 -29.36 -4.03
CA GLU A 409 5.20 -28.41 -3.07
C GLU A 409 3.78 -28.82 -2.67
N LYS A 410 2.98 -29.36 -3.59
CA LYS A 410 1.63 -29.86 -3.32
C LYS A 410 1.62 -31.03 -2.34
N ASP A 411 2.55 -31.98 -2.48
CA ASP A 411 2.65 -33.13 -1.57
C ASP A 411 3.10 -32.71 -0.15
N SER A 412 3.88 -31.63 -0.05
CA SER A 412 4.29 -31.03 1.23
C SER A 412 3.34 -29.95 1.78
N SER A 413 2.15 -29.80 1.17
CA SER A 413 1.20 -28.75 1.50
C SER A 413 0.47 -28.97 2.83
N ILE A 414 -0.22 -27.93 3.33
CA ILE A 414 -1.06 -28.03 4.52
C ILE A 414 -2.25 -28.95 4.29
N LEU A 415 -2.78 -29.03 3.06
CA LEU A 415 -3.83 -30.00 2.73
C LEU A 415 -3.32 -31.44 2.90
N SER A 416 -2.14 -31.73 2.36
CA SER A 416 -1.55 -33.07 2.40
C SER A 416 -1.06 -33.47 3.79
N LEU A 417 -0.38 -32.56 4.50
CA LEU A 417 0.26 -32.85 5.79
C LEU A 417 -0.64 -32.63 7.01
N LYS A 418 -1.66 -31.77 6.90
CA LYS A 418 -2.55 -31.34 8.00
C LYS A 418 -4.00 -31.16 7.51
N PRO A 419 -4.65 -32.19 6.93
CA PRO A 419 -5.98 -32.08 6.35
C PRO A 419 -7.03 -31.52 7.32
N GLN A 420 -6.97 -31.91 8.60
CA GLN A 420 -7.87 -31.41 9.64
C GLN A 420 -7.77 -29.90 9.89
N ILE A 421 -6.61 -29.28 9.58
CA ILE A 421 -6.47 -27.83 9.65
C ILE A 421 -6.99 -27.21 8.35
N ALA A 422 -6.72 -27.85 7.21
CA ALA A 422 -7.21 -27.42 5.90
C ALA A 422 -8.75 -27.45 5.80
N ASP A 423 -9.44 -28.28 6.58
CA ASP A 423 -10.91 -28.28 6.70
C ASP A 423 -11.47 -26.93 7.19
N GLU A 424 -10.69 -26.17 7.95
CA GLU A 424 -11.08 -24.82 8.40
C GLU A 424 -10.73 -23.74 7.37
N TRP A 425 -10.29 -24.09 6.16
CA TRP A 425 -10.00 -23.11 5.12
C TRP A 425 -11.29 -22.46 4.60
N ASN A 426 -11.32 -21.13 4.53
CA ASN A 426 -12.48 -20.43 3.99
C ASN A 426 -12.34 -20.25 2.46
N TYR A 427 -12.82 -21.23 1.69
CA TYR A 427 -12.71 -21.24 0.22
C TYR A 427 -13.38 -20.04 -0.45
N GLU A 428 -14.53 -19.58 0.06
CA GLU A 428 -15.25 -18.43 -0.51
C GLU A 428 -14.45 -17.13 -0.38
N ARG A 429 -13.89 -16.87 0.81
CA ARG A 429 -13.14 -15.65 1.10
C ARG A 429 -11.71 -15.66 0.55
N ASN A 430 -11.14 -16.85 0.36
CA ASN A 430 -9.79 -17.02 -0.18
C ASN A 430 -9.76 -17.11 -1.72
N GLY A 431 -10.91 -17.36 -2.37
CA GLY A 431 -11.02 -17.45 -3.82
C GLY A 431 -10.09 -18.51 -4.40
N ASP A 432 -9.18 -18.09 -5.29
CA ASP A 432 -8.22 -18.97 -5.95
C ASP A 432 -7.10 -19.50 -5.02
N LEU A 433 -6.95 -18.97 -3.80
CA LEU A 433 -5.97 -19.48 -2.85
C LEU A 433 -6.50 -20.76 -2.20
N LYS A 434 -5.84 -21.89 -2.50
CA LYS A 434 -6.20 -23.21 -1.98
C LYS A 434 -5.16 -23.77 -1.02
N PRO A 435 -5.55 -24.57 -0.02
CA PRO A 435 -4.64 -25.11 0.98
C PRO A 435 -3.53 -25.99 0.37
N GLU A 436 -3.76 -26.65 -0.76
CA GLU A 436 -2.73 -27.46 -1.44
C GLU A 436 -1.54 -26.65 -1.99
N PHE A 437 -1.62 -25.32 -2.03
CA PHE A 437 -0.54 -24.47 -2.55
C PHE A 437 0.46 -24.01 -1.49
N PHE A 438 0.18 -24.26 -0.21
CA PHE A 438 0.94 -23.69 0.91
C PHE A 438 1.43 -24.75 1.87
N ALA A 439 2.70 -24.66 2.27
CA ALA A 439 3.23 -25.47 3.37
C ALA A 439 2.57 -25.10 4.72
N PRO A 440 2.48 -26.03 5.70
CA PRO A 440 1.89 -25.76 7.02
C PRO A 440 2.53 -24.59 7.80
N ASN A 441 3.80 -24.28 7.53
CA ASN A 441 4.53 -23.20 8.18
C ASN A 441 4.59 -21.91 7.34
N SER A 442 3.72 -21.77 6.33
CA SER A 442 3.68 -20.57 5.50
C SER A 442 3.29 -19.32 6.30
N GLY A 443 3.96 -18.21 6.02
CA GLY A 443 3.63 -16.89 6.57
C GLY A 443 2.40 -16.23 5.93
N LYS A 444 1.81 -16.85 4.89
CA LYS A 444 0.66 -16.31 4.14
C LYS A 444 -0.53 -16.07 5.07
N LEU A 445 -1.13 -14.89 4.99
CA LEU A 445 -2.35 -14.51 5.69
C LEU A 445 -3.56 -14.97 4.86
N VAL A 446 -4.43 -15.79 5.44
CA VAL A 446 -5.62 -16.34 4.76
C VAL A 446 -6.83 -16.31 5.69
N TRP A 447 -8.02 -16.42 5.11
CA TRP A 447 -9.28 -16.57 5.83
C TRP A 447 -9.51 -18.01 6.27
N TRP A 448 -9.96 -18.17 7.50
CA TRP A 448 -10.35 -19.43 8.12
C TRP A 448 -11.83 -19.37 8.50
N LYS A 449 -12.47 -20.52 8.56
CA LYS A 449 -13.86 -20.73 8.99
C LYS A 449 -13.92 -21.96 9.88
N CYS A 450 -14.30 -21.78 11.14
CA CYS A 450 -14.38 -22.92 12.07
C CYS A 450 -15.73 -23.63 11.93
N HIS A 451 -15.87 -24.79 12.58
CA HIS A 451 -17.10 -25.57 12.60
C HIS A 451 -18.33 -24.84 13.17
N LYS A 452 -18.14 -23.75 13.95
CA LYS A 452 -19.24 -22.88 14.43
C LYS A 452 -19.61 -21.77 13.43
N GLY A 453 -18.97 -21.73 12.26
CA GLY A 453 -19.21 -20.73 11.23
C GLY A 453 -18.49 -19.40 11.42
N HIS A 454 -17.71 -19.22 12.50
CA HIS A 454 -16.92 -18.00 12.69
C HIS A 454 -15.81 -17.89 11.65
N GLU A 455 -15.66 -16.69 11.07
CA GLU A 455 -14.66 -16.42 10.05
C GLU A 455 -13.59 -15.45 10.58
N TRP A 456 -12.31 -15.75 10.37
CA TRP A 456 -11.22 -14.86 10.79
C TRP A 456 -10.02 -14.95 9.85
N GLN A 457 -9.17 -13.93 9.86
CA GLN A 457 -7.86 -13.99 9.18
C GLN A 457 -6.76 -14.40 10.15
N SER A 458 -5.88 -15.28 9.70
CA SER A 458 -4.66 -15.63 10.43
C SER A 458 -3.61 -16.19 9.47
N ARG A 459 -2.33 -16.09 9.87
CA ARG A 459 -1.23 -16.71 9.12
C ARG A 459 -1.33 -18.22 9.21
N ILE A 460 -1.02 -18.93 8.12
CA ILE A 460 -1.06 -20.40 8.07
C ILE A 460 -0.18 -21.01 9.17
N GLN A 461 1.04 -20.51 9.35
CA GLN A 461 1.93 -20.93 10.43
C GLN A 461 1.33 -20.75 11.84
N SER A 462 0.53 -19.70 12.07
CA SER A 462 -0.09 -19.44 13.37
C SER A 462 -1.18 -20.47 13.62
N ARG A 463 -2.01 -20.75 12.61
CA ARG A 463 -3.04 -21.79 12.70
C ARG A 463 -2.43 -23.17 12.90
N ASN A 464 -1.33 -23.48 12.21
CA ASN A 464 -0.59 -24.74 12.34
C ASN A 464 0.02 -24.92 13.74
N ARG A 465 0.47 -23.84 14.39
CA ARG A 465 0.96 -23.85 15.78
C ARG A 465 -0.14 -23.99 16.85
N GLY A 466 -1.41 -24.09 16.45
CA GLY A 466 -2.54 -24.28 17.35
C GLY A 466 -3.35 -23.02 17.69
N PHE A 467 -3.02 -21.85 17.09
CA PHE A 467 -3.84 -20.64 17.26
C PHE A 467 -5.09 -20.71 16.37
N GLY A 468 -6.14 -21.35 16.88
CA GLY A 468 -7.43 -21.51 16.22
C GLY A 468 -8.34 -20.26 16.29
N CYS A 469 -9.64 -20.49 16.10
CA CYS A 469 -10.68 -19.47 16.05
C CYS A 469 -10.65 -18.51 17.26
N PRO A 470 -10.46 -17.19 17.05
CA PRO A 470 -10.38 -16.22 18.14
C PRO A 470 -11.71 -16.07 18.89
N TYR A 471 -12.83 -16.26 18.20
CA TYR A 471 -14.18 -16.25 18.78
C TYR A 471 -14.39 -17.44 19.72
N CYS A 472 -14.11 -18.67 19.25
CA CYS A 472 -14.25 -19.87 20.09
C CYS A 472 -13.32 -19.85 21.32
N SER A 473 -12.14 -19.24 21.20
CA SER A 473 -11.19 -19.08 22.31
C SER A 473 -11.50 -17.91 23.25
N GLY A 474 -12.59 -17.16 23.05
CA GLY A 474 -12.95 -16.01 23.88
C GLY A 474 -12.00 -14.81 23.77
N ARG A 475 -11.23 -14.71 22.68
CA ARG A 475 -10.35 -13.56 22.39
C ARG A 475 -11.08 -12.45 21.61
N ASN A 476 -12.09 -12.81 20.82
CA ASN A 476 -12.95 -11.87 20.11
C ASN A 476 -14.40 -12.03 20.58
N ALA A 477 -15.16 -10.93 20.53
CA ALA A 477 -16.58 -10.94 20.87
C ALA A 477 -17.41 -11.64 19.79
N VAL A 478 -18.39 -12.42 20.25
CA VAL A 478 -19.48 -12.98 19.43
C VAL A 478 -20.71 -12.11 19.67
N LYS A 479 -21.15 -11.42 18.62
CA LYS A 479 -22.30 -10.51 18.67
C LYS A 479 -23.57 -11.26 19.06
N GLY A 480 -24.29 -10.74 20.06
CA GLY A 480 -25.49 -11.35 20.62
C GLY A 480 -25.23 -12.39 21.71
N GLU A 481 -23.96 -12.71 22.01
CA GLU A 481 -23.61 -13.75 23.00
C GLU A 481 -22.62 -13.25 24.05
N THR A 482 -21.45 -12.76 23.64
CA THR A 482 -20.32 -12.45 24.54
C THR A 482 -19.85 -11.01 24.47
N ASP A 483 -20.42 -10.22 23.55
CA ASP A 483 -20.09 -8.81 23.39
C ASP A 483 -20.56 -7.94 24.57
N LEU A 484 -19.96 -6.75 24.69
CA LEU A 484 -20.27 -5.81 25.76
C LEU A 484 -21.72 -5.34 25.74
N GLN A 485 -22.35 -5.20 24.56
CA GLN A 485 -23.74 -4.77 24.46
C GLN A 485 -24.68 -5.79 25.11
N THR A 486 -24.47 -7.07 24.81
CA THR A 486 -25.24 -8.19 25.34
C THR A 486 -24.96 -8.39 26.84
N VAL A 487 -23.69 -8.42 27.25
CA VAL A 487 -23.31 -8.75 28.63
C VAL A 487 -23.52 -7.58 29.59
N ASN A 488 -23.35 -6.34 29.14
CA ASN A 488 -23.55 -5.14 29.96
C ASN A 488 -24.27 -4.02 29.20
N PRO A 489 -25.61 -4.15 28.99
CA PRO A 489 -26.40 -3.16 28.27
C PRO A 489 -26.41 -1.77 28.93
N GLY A 490 -26.31 -1.72 30.26
CA GLY A 490 -26.24 -0.46 31.01
C GLY A 490 -24.99 0.33 30.67
N LEU A 491 -23.83 -0.34 30.70
CA LEU A 491 -22.57 0.28 30.33
C LEU A 491 -22.51 0.63 28.83
N ALA A 492 -23.12 -0.18 27.96
CA ALA A 492 -23.21 0.11 26.53
C ALA A 492 -23.96 1.42 26.23
N LYS A 493 -24.89 1.87 27.09
CA LYS A 493 -25.57 3.18 26.95
C LYS A 493 -24.63 4.36 27.17
N GLU A 494 -23.56 4.18 27.93
CA GLU A 494 -22.54 5.21 28.15
C GLU A 494 -21.50 5.27 27.01
N TRP A 495 -21.67 4.49 25.95
CA TRP A 495 -20.74 4.47 24.82
C TRP A 495 -20.88 5.71 23.95
N ASN A 496 -19.77 6.38 23.65
CA ASN A 496 -19.79 7.52 22.74
C ASN A 496 -19.60 7.03 21.30
N ASN A 497 -20.70 6.83 20.55
CA ASN A 497 -20.67 6.29 19.19
C ASN A 497 -19.92 7.19 18.19
N GLU A 498 -19.99 8.51 18.37
CA GLU A 498 -19.38 9.49 17.46
C GLU A 498 -17.85 9.49 17.58
N ARG A 499 -17.32 9.25 18.78
CA ARG A 499 -15.87 9.34 19.05
C ARG A 499 -15.12 8.01 18.95
N ASN A 500 -15.82 6.90 18.77
CA ASN A 500 -15.21 5.56 18.68
C ASN A 500 -14.96 5.07 17.24
N ASN A 501 -15.01 5.96 16.24
CA ASN A 501 -14.64 5.66 14.85
C ASN A 501 -15.29 4.38 14.28
N GLY A 502 -16.56 4.15 14.61
CA GLY A 502 -17.32 2.98 14.17
C GLY A 502 -17.17 1.72 15.02
N LEU A 503 -16.32 1.72 16.06
CA LEU A 503 -16.28 0.63 17.05
C LEU A 503 -17.51 0.70 17.95
N THR A 504 -18.28 -0.38 18.01
CA THR A 504 -19.52 -0.48 18.78
C THR A 504 -19.36 -1.40 20.00
N PRO A 505 -20.26 -1.31 21.00
CA PRO A 505 -20.30 -2.28 22.10
C PRO A 505 -20.51 -3.73 21.65
N SER A 506 -21.08 -3.97 20.47
CA SER A 506 -21.23 -5.31 19.88
C SER A 506 -19.91 -5.92 19.40
N ASP A 507 -18.86 -5.13 19.22
CA ASP A 507 -17.59 -5.58 18.63
C ASP A 507 -16.52 -5.97 19.67
N VAL A 508 -16.80 -5.73 20.96
CA VAL A 508 -15.79 -5.79 22.03
C VAL A 508 -16.23 -6.67 23.19
N LEU A 509 -15.26 -7.34 23.82
CA LEU A 509 -15.49 -8.11 25.04
C LEU A 509 -15.54 -7.20 26.28
N PRO A 510 -16.33 -7.52 27.31
CA PRO A 510 -16.41 -6.74 28.55
C PRO A 510 -15.07 -6.56 29.29
N ASN A 511 -14.15 -7.52 29.19
CA ASN A 511 -12.83 -7.47 29.82
C ASN A 511 -11.72 -6.91 28.90
N SER A 512 -12.09 -6.35 27.74
CA SER A 512 -11.15 -5.88 26.73
C SER A 512 -10.22 -4.77 27.26
N GLU A 513 -8.95 -4.85 26.87
CA GLU A 513 -7.93 -3.83 27.14
C GLU A 513 -8.01 -2.62 26.19
N ILE A 514 -8.94 -2.64 25.24
CA ILE A 514 -9.19 -1.52 24.33
C ILE A 514 -9.68 -0.30 25.12
N LYS A 515 -9.14 0.87 24.79
CA LYS A 515 -9.62 2.17 25.28
C LYS A 515 -10.72 2.69 24.36
N ALA A 516 -11.89 2.94 24.92
CA ALA A 516 -13.02 3.54 24.23
C ALA A 516 -13.37 4.91 24.82
N TRP A 517 -14.04 5.74 24.02
CA TRP A 517 -14.68 6.97 24.45
C TRP A 517 -16.04 6.68 25.06
N TRP A 518 -16.33 7.35 26.16
CA TRP A 518 -17.54 7.20 26.94
C TRP A 518 -18.16 8.57 27.19
N ILE A 519 -19.47 8.60 27.35
CA ILE A 519 -20.26 9.77 27.72
C ILE A 519 -21.20 9.40 28.86
N CYS A 520 -21.21 10.18 29.93
CA CYS A 520 -22.12 9.95 31.06
C CYS A 520 -23.39 10.78 30.92
N GLU A 521 -24.37 10.56 31.80
CA GLU A 521 -25.63 11.31 31.84
C GLU A 521 -25.45 12.83 31.98
N ASN A 522 -24.39 13.29 32.65
CA ASN A 522 -24.04 14.72 32.76
C ASN A 522 -23.34 15.28 31.49
N GLY A 523 -23.28 14.51 30.39
CA GLY A 523 -22.66 14.91 29.13
C GLY A 523 -21.13 14.92 29.11
N HIS A 524 -20.45 14.54 30.19
CA HIS A 524 -18.99 14.51 30.21
C HIS A 524 -18.44 13.36 29.36
N GLU A 525 -17.44 13.67 28.54
CA GLU A 525 -16.77 12.70 27.70
C GLU A 525 -15.37 12.35 28.21
N TRP A 526 -15.03 11.06 28.23
CA TRP A 526 -13.70 10.61 28.60
C TRP A 526 -13.32 9.30 27.92
N GLN A 527 -12.01 9.05 27.87
CA GLN A 527 -11.47 7.79 27.39
C GLN A 527 -11.12 6.87 28.56
N ALA A 528 -11.51 5.60 28.50
CA ALA A 528 -11.17 4.59 29.49
C ALA A 528 -11.11 3.19 28.87
N MET A 529 -10.30 2.32 29.48
CA MET A 529 -10.24 0.89 29.12
C MET A 529 -11.59 0.21 29.44
N ILE A 530 -12.11 -0.58 28.51
CA ILE A 530 -13.42 -1.26 28.63
C ILE A 530 -13.45 -2.16 29.87
N GLY A 531 -12.40 -2.96 30.09
CA GLY A 531 -12.28 -3.81 31.28
C GLY A 531 -12.36 -3.04 32.60
N ASN A 532 -11.85 -1.81 32.68
CA ASN A 532 -11.96 -0.98 33.89
C ASN A 532 -13.37 -0.43 34.09
N ARG A 533 -14.06 -0.08 33.00
CA ARG A 533 -15.45 0.35 33.04
C ARG A 533 -16.37 -0.77 33.50
N THR A 534 -16.17 -1.98 32.98
CA THR A 534 -16.89 -3.19 33.40
C THR A 534 -16.66 -3.50 34.89
N LYS A 535 -15.48 -3.19 35.44
CA LYS A 535 -15.19 -3.27 36.89
C LYS A 535 -15.81 -2.15 37.74
N GLY A 536 -16.64 -1.28 37.16
CA GLY A 536 -17.36 -0.22 37.87
C GLY A 536 -16.65 1.13 37.96
N GLN A 537 -15.54 1.35 37.24
CA GLN A 537 -14.95 2.69 37.17
C GLN A 537 -15.83 3.59 36.28
N GLY A 538 -16.52 4.56 36.88
CA GLY A 538 -17.38 5.52 36.17
C GLY A 538 -16.67 6.79 35.69
N CYS A 539 -17.45 7.84 35.43
CA CYS A 539 -16.95 9.13 34.95
C CYS A 539 -15.92 9.76 35.92
N PRO A 540 -14.70 10.09 35.45
CA PRO A 540 -13.66 10.65 36.31
C PRO A 540 -13.97 12.10 36.74
N TYR A 541 -14.81 12.83 35.99
CA TYR A 541 -15.25 14.16 36.37
C TYR A 541 -16.34 14.11 37.45
N CYS A 542 -17.38 13.27 37.27
CA CYS A 542 -18.43 13.11 38.29
C CYS A 542 -17.87 12.60 39.63
N SER A 543 -16.89 11.70 39.59
CA SER A 543 -16.24 11.16 40.80
C SER A 543 -15.17 12.09 41.41
N GLY A 544 -14.89 13.24 40.79
CA GLY A 544 -13.88 14.20 41.27
C GLY A 544 -12.43 13.76 41.11
N LYS A 545 -12.17 12.67 40.38
CA LYS A 545 -10.81 12.16 40.06
C LYS A 545 -10.09 13.01 39.01
N LYS A 546 -10.84 13.70 38.13
CA LYS A 546 -10.33 14.64 37.13
C LYS A 546 -11.08 15.96 37.23
N VAL A 547 -10.38 17.07 37.08
CA VAL A 547 -10.96 18.42 37.10
C VAL A 547 -11.65 18.74 35.76
N LEU A 548 -12.81 19.38 35.84
CA LEU A 548 -13.54 20.02 34.75
C LEU A 548 -13.98 21.41 35.22
N LYS A 549 -13.46 22.43 34.54
CA LYS A 549 -13.75 23.84 34.81
C LYS A 549 -15.24 24.12 34.62
N GLY A 550 -15.84 24.85 35.57
CA GLY A 550 -17.26 25.16 35.59
C GLY A 550 -18.15 24.03 36.12
N PHE A 551 -17.59 22.89 36.55
CA PHE A 551 -18.37 21.75 37.06
C PHE A 551 -17.91 21.28 38.44
N ASN A 552 -16.68 20.78 38.56
CA ASN A 552 -16.18 20.17 39.81
C ASN A 552 -14.86 20.79 40.30
N ASP A 553 -14.39 21.84 39.64
CA ASP A 553 -13.22 22.58 40.06
C ASP A 553 -13.50 23.40 41.32
N LEU A 554 -12.48 23.57 42.15
CA LEU A 554 -12.59 24.17 43.48
C LEU A 554 -13.22 25.56 43.44
N GLN A 555 -12.94 26.36 42.40
CA GLN A 555 -13.50 27.70 42.25
C GLN A 555 -15.01 27.66 42.08
N THR A 556 -15.51 26.76 41.23
CA THR A 556 -16.94 26.61 40.96
C THR A 556 -17.68 26.06 42.19
N ILE A 557 -17.17 25.01 42.82
CA ILE A 557 -17.91 24.32 43.88
C ILE A 557 -17.72 24.92 45.28
N MET A 558 -16.63 25.66 45.52
CA MET A 558 -16.34 26.30 46.81
C MET A 558 -15.66 27.67 46.60
N PRO A 559 -16.40 28.67 46.11
CA PRO A 559 -15.87 29.99 45.81
C PRO A 559 -15.26 30.69 47.05
N ASP A 560 -15.87 30.53 48.22
CA ASP A 560 -15.36 31.11 49.47
C ASP A 560 -13.97 30.56 49.82
N LEU A 561 -13.79 29.23 49.70
CA LEU A 561 -12.49 28.63 49.94
C LEU A 561 -11.48 29.03 48.86
N ALA A 562 -11.90 29.12 47.60
CA ALA A 562 -11.06 29.61 46.51
C ALA A 562 -10.61 31.07 46.71
N SER A 563 -11.39 31.90 47.42
CA SER A 563 -11.00 33.26 47.78
C SER A 563 -9.82 33.33 48.76
N GLU A 564 -9.61 32.25 49.54
CA GLU A 564 -8.46 32.11 50.43
C GLU A 564 -7.20 31.59 49.71
N TRP A 565 -7.22 31.42 48.38
CA TRP A 565 -6.07 30.97 47.63
C TRP A 565 -4.98 32.05 47.62
N HIS A 566 -3.74 31.67 47.92
CA HIS A 566 -2.66 32.65 47.94
C HIS A 566 -2.36 33.17 46.51
N ALA A 567 -2.34 34.50 46.34
CA ALA A 567 -2.28 35.16 45.02
C ALA A 567 -1.02 34.85 44.19
N THR A 568 0.16 34.72 44.83
CA THR A 568 1.44 34.56 44.11
C THR A 568 2.19 33.26 44.43
N LYS A 569 2.04 32.69 45.63
CA LYS A 569 2.84 31.54 46.10
C LYS A 569 2.46 30.18 45.51
N ASN A 570 1.34 30.09 44.79
CA ASN A 570 0.92 28.85 44.11
C ASN A 570 1.39 28.79 42.63
N GLY A 571 2.22 29.74 42.20
CA GLY A 571 2.69 29.84 40.83
C GLY A 571 1.51 29.91 39.85
N ASN A 572 1.51 29.01 38.86
CA ASN A 572 0.46 28.96 37.83
C ASN A 572 -0.77 28.12 38.23
N LEU A 573 -0.77 27.44 39.38
CA LEU A 573 -1.87 26.59 39.80
C LEU A 573 -3.02 27.43 40.36
N LYS A 574 -4.19 27.36 39.71
CA LYS A 574 -5.38 28.13 40.10
C LYS A 574 -6.42 27.24 40.78
N PRO A 575 -7.35 27.81 41.56
CA PRO A 575 -8.48 27.06 42.12
C PRO A 575 -9.29 26.32 41.05
N CYS A 576 -9.42 26.87 39.84
CA CYS A 576 -10.13 26.22 38.74
C CYS A 576 -9.38 25.03 38.11
N ASP A 577 -8.15 24.73 38.53
CA ASP A 577 -7.34 23.63 38.00
C ASP A 577 -7.34 22.39 38.93
N VAL A 578 -8.06 22.43 40.06
CA VAL A 578 -8.06 21.38 41.08
C VAL A 578 -9.47 21.03 41.53
N THR A 579 -9.71 19.78 41.95
CA THR A 579 -10.98 19.39 42.59
C THR A 579 -10.89 19.54 44.12
N LYS A 580 -12.04 19.62 44.81
CA LYS A 580 -12.07 19.67 46.29
C LYS A 580 -11.36 18.50 46.98
N GLY A 581 -11.33 17.33 46.34
CA GLY A 581 -10.72 16.12 46.88
C GLY A 581 -9.19 16.04 46.68
N SER A 582 -8.58 17.06 46.07
CA SER A 582 -7.16 17.04 45.72
C SER A 582 -6.25 16.96 46.96
N ASN A 583 -5.27 16.07 46.90
CA ASN A 583 -4.23 15.94 47.93
C ASN A 583 -3.06 16.94 47.74
N ILE A 584 -3.15 17.83 46.75
CA ILE A 584 -2.12 18.84 46.50
C ILE A 584 -2.08 19.82 47.68
N LYS A 585 -0.87 20.07 48.21
CA LYS A 585 -0.61 21.14 49.18
C LYS A 585 -0.41 22.45 48.43
N VAL A 586 -1.17 23.46 48.84
CA VAL A 586 -1.08 24.81 48.28
C VAL A 586 -0.98 25.81 49.41
N TRP A 587 -0.47 27.00 49.10
CA TRP A 587 -0.48 28.15 49.97
C TRP A 587 -1.87 28.78 50.02
N TRP A 588 -2.30 29.11 51.22
CA TRP A 588 -3.53 29.79 51.52
C TRP A 588 -3.24 31.10 52.24
N MET A 589 -4.15 32.06 52.13
CA MET A 589 -4.10 33.33 52.83
C MET A 589 -5.48 33.62 53.40
N CYS A 590 -5.55 33.85 54.71
CA CYS A 590 -6.82 34.18 55.36
C CYS A 590 -7.10 35.68 55.24
N SER A 591 -8.34 36.09 55.54
CA SER A 591 -8.74 37.51 55.58
C SER A 591 -7.92 38.39 56.53
N ARG A 592 -7.26 37.79 57.53
CA ARG A 592 -6.35 38.48 58.46
C ARG A 592 -4.90 38.57 57.96
N GLY A 593 -4.63 38.17 56.72
CA GLY A 593 -3.31 38.25 56.09
C GLY A 593 -2.34 37.11 56.40
N HIS A 594 -2.72 36.15 57.26
CA HIS A 594 -1.84 35.02 57.55
C HIS A 594 -1.79 34.03 56.40
N GLU A 595 -0.58 33.57 56.10
CA GLU A 595 -0.28 32.62 55.03
C GLU A 595 0.13 31.25 55.60
N TRP A 596 -0.30 30.16 54.96
CA TRP A 596 0.10 28.80 55.35
C TRP A 596 -0.07 27.80 54.22
N GLN A 597 0.62 26.66 54.29
CA GLN A 597 0.40 25.54 53.39
C GLN A 597 -0.55 24.50 53.99
N ALA A 598 -1.50 24.02 53.19
CA ALA A 598 -2.36 22.89 53.55
C ALA A 598 -2.87 22.15 52.31
N CYS A 599 -3.21 20.87 52.47
CA CYS A 599 -3.85 20.07 51.43
C CYS A 599 -5.27 20.58 51.15
N ILE A 600 -5.65 20.68 49.87
CA ILE A 600 -6.98 21.14 49.45
C ILE A 600 -8.10 20.27 50.05
N CYS A 601 -7.95 18.95 50.05
CA CYS A 601 -8.92 18.01 50.62
C CYS A 601 -9.15 18.17 52.14
N HIS A 602 -8.18 18.72 52.87
CA HIS A 602 -8.34 19.04 54.29
C HIS A 602 -9.02 20.40 54.46
N ARG A 603 -8.64 21.37 53.64
CA ARG A 603 -9.25 22.70 53.63
C ARG A 603 -10.73 22.66 53.27
N SER A 604 -11.09 21.84 52.28
CA SER A 604 -12.48 21.60 51.88
C SER A 604 -13.35 21.00 52.99
N LYS A 605 -12.75 20.40 54.02
CA LYS A 605 -13.44 19.83 55.19
C LYS A 605 -13.50 20.82 56.38
N GLY A 606 -13.11 22.08 56.18
CA GLY A 606 -13.18 23.13 57.21
C GLY A 606 -11.92 23.30 58.06
N ALA A 607 -10.76 22.77 57.66
CA ALA A 607 -9.50 23.05 58.34
C ALA A 607 -9.01 24.48 58.01
N GLY A 608 -9.21 25.44 58.92
CA GLY A 608 -8.67 26.82 58.80
C GLY A 608 -7.21 26.96 59.25
N TRP A 609 -6.72 28.19 59.36
CA TRP A 609 -5.35 28.47 59.82
C TRP A 609 -5.14 27.96 61.27
N PRO A 610 -4.08 27.16 61.55
CA PRO A 610 -3.90 26.49 62.84
C PRO A 610 -3.77 27.42 64.04
N TYR A 611 -3.27 28.64 63.85
CA TYR A 611 -2.96 29.56 64.94
C TYR A 611 -4.16 30.45 65.34
N CYS A 612 -4.96 30.95 64.38
CA CYS A 612 -6.25 31.61 64.69
C CYS A 612 -7.24 30.67 65.38
N SER A 613 -7.15 29.35 65.14
CA SER A 613 -7.98 28.34 65.79
C SER A 613 -7.36 27.75 67.08
N SER A 614 -6.23 28.30 67.55
CA SER A 614 -5.48 27.84 68.74
C SER A 614 -5.09 26.35 68.73
N ARG A 615 -5.00 25.73 67.54
CA ARG A 615 -4.56 24.34 67.34
C ARG A 615 -3.04 24.18 67.38
N MET A 616 -2.30 25.27 67.12
CA MET A 616 -0.84 25.36 67.25
C MET A 616 -0.45 26.64 67.97
N VAL A 617 0.72 26.62 68.63
CA VAL A 617 1.28 27.75 69.38
C VAL A 617 2.24 28.53 68.49
N LEU A 618 2.01 29.83 68.36
CA LEU A 618 2.92 30.80 67.76
C LEU A 618 3.30 31.79 68.85
N LYS A 619 4.59 31.80 69.15
CA LYS A 619 5.21 32.73 70.09
C LYS A 619 4.92 34.18 69.71
N ASP A 620 4.71 35.02 70.70
CA ASP A 620 4.35 36.45 70.59
C ASP A 620 2.97 36.71 69.96
N PHE A 621 2.14 35.67 69.78
CA PHE A 621 0.82 35.80 69.15
C PHE A 621 -0.31 35.13 69.95
N ASN A 622 -0.28 33.80 70.05
CA ASN A 622 -1.36 33.03 70.70
C ASN A 622 -0.86 32.10 71.81
N ASP A 623 0.38 32.28 72.24
CA ASP A 623 0.94 31.61 73.39
C ASP A 623 0.47 32.23 74.71
N LEU A 624 0.57 31.48 75.80
CA LEU A 624 0.09 31.91 77.11
C LEU A 624 0.89 33.10 77.65
N GLN A 625 2.20 33.17 77.39
CA GLN A 625 3.03 34.26 77.89
C GLN A 625 2.60 35.61 77.31
N SER A 626 2.29 35.64 76.02
CA SER A 626 1.91 36.84 75.30
C SER A 626 0.47 37.23 75.56
N VAL A 627 -0.44 36.25 75.60
CA VAL A 627 -1.87 36.53 75.81
C VAL A 627 -2.21 36.79 77.28
N ASN A 628 -1.51 36.16 78.23
CA ASN A 628 -1.75 36.33 79.65
C ASN A 628 -0.43 36.32 80.48
N PRO A 629 0.35 37.41 80.44
CA PRO A 629 1.66 37.49 81.11
C PRO A 629 1.55 37.44 82.65
N ASP A 630 0.43 37.89 83.23
CA ASP A 630 0.19 37.80 84.68
C ASP A 630 0.06 36.33 85.13
N LEU A 631 -0.70 35.54 84.38
CA LEU A 631 -0.88 34.13 84.68
C LEU A 631 0.40 33.32 84.42
N ALA A 632 1.16 33.65 83.37
CA ALA A 632 2.45 33.03 83.07
C ALA A 632 3.46 33.17 84.22
N ARG A 633 3.35 34.21 85.06
CA ARG A 633 4.20 34.36 86.27
C ARG A 633 3.91 33.33 87.36
N GLU A 634 2.77 32.65 87.32
CA GLU A 634 2.44 31.56 88.24
C GLU A 634 2.93 30.20 87.73
N TRP A 635 3.68 30.15 86.63
CA TRP A 635 4.21 28.91 86.09
C TRP A 635 5.29 28.31 86.99
N ASN A 636 5.24 27.00 87.22
CA ASN A 636 6.30 26.30 87.95
C ASN A 636 7.35 25.74 86.95
N TYR A 637 8.41 26.51 86.71
CA TYR A 637 9.47 26.14 85.75
C TYR A 637 10.24 24.87 86.12
N GLU A 638 10.38 24.58 87.42
CA GLU A 638 11.11 23.39 87.90
C GLU A 638 10.32 22.09 87.65
N LYS A 639 9.00 22.11 87.88
CA LYS A 639 8.15 20.91 87.80
C LYS A 639 7.53 20.64 86.44
N ASN A 640 7.63 21.59 85.51
CA ASN A 640 7.09 21.45 84.16
C ASN A 640 8.10 20.90 83.14
N ASN A 641 9.22 20.33 83.61
CA ASN A 641 10.18 19.58 82.79
C ASN A 641 10.63 20.33 81.52
N GLY A 642 10.93 21.62 81.65
CA GLY A 642 11.39 22.47 80.55
C GLY A 642 10.30 23.07 79.67
N LEU A 643 9.03 22.72 79.84
CA LEU A 643 7.91 23.35 79.11
C LEU A 643 7.69 24.78 79.63
N THR A 644 7.71 25.78 78.73
CA THR A 644 7.53 27.20 79.08
C THR A 644 6.14 27.74 78.70
N PRO A 645 5.71 28.88 79.29
CA PRO A 645 4.43 29.50 78.94
C PRO A 645 4.29 29.90 77.47
N ASP A 646 5.38 30.21 76.77
CA ASP A 646 5.36 30.53 75.33
C ASP A 646 5.20 29.31 74.41
N GLU A 647 5.19 28.09 74.97
CA GLU A 647 5.03 26.82 74.23
C GLU A 647 3.63 26.21 74.36
N VAL A 648 2.68 26.94 74.96
CA VAL A 648 1.28 26.50 75.14
C VAL A 648 0.31 27.63 74.80
N THR A 649 -0.87 27.30 74.29
CA THR A 649 -1.94 28.29 74.11
C THR A 649 -2.73 28.49 75.42
N PRO A 650 -3.36 29.66 75.64
CA PRO A 650 -4.20 29.92 76.82
C PRO A 650 -5.36 28.95 77.00
N ASN A 651 -5.84 28.35 75.91
CA ASN A 651 -6.93 27.38 75.90
C ASN A 651 -6.48 25.92 75.99
N SER A 652 -5.18 25.67 76.23
CA SER A 652 -4.63 24.32 76.27
C SER A 652 -5.19 23.50 77.45
N ASN A 653 -5.63 22.27 77.14
CA ASN A 653 -6.04 21.31 78.17
C ASN A 653 -4.84 20.60 78.83
N LYS A 654 -3.60 20.95 78.48
CA LYS A 654 -2.41 20.41 79.14
C LYS A 654 -2.41 20.78 80.62
N SER A 655 -2.33 19.76 81.47
CA SER A 655 -2.25 19.91 82.92
C SER A 655 -0.82 20.14 83.35
N ILE A 656 -0.54 21.34 83.86
CA ILE A 656 0.80 21.80 84.24
C ILE A 656 0.82 22.21 85.71
N TRP A 657 2.02 22.27 86.28
CA TRP A 657 2.25 22.72 87.65
C TRP A 657 2.30 24.24 87.73
N TRP A 658 1.50 24.79 88.64
CA TRP A 658 1.44 26.20 88.99
C TRP A 658 2.06 26.40 90.36
N LYS A 659 2.63 27.57 90.61
CA LYS A 659 3.18 27.99 91.90
C LYS A 659 2.52 29.30 92.31
N CYS A 660 1.83 29.28 93.44
CA CYS A 660 1.05 30.42 93.91
C CYS A 660 1.99 31.51 94.36
N ARG A 661 1.79 32.74 93.89
CA ARG A 661 2.60 33.90 94.30
C ARG A 661 2.36 34.29 95.76
N ASP A 662 1.14 34.09 96.27
CA ASP A 662 0.78 34.57 97.61
C ASP A 662 1.23 33.64 98.74
N CYS A 663 1.25 32.32 98.51
CA CYS A 663 1.52 31.35 99.56
C CYS A 663 2.55 30.27 99.19
N GLY A 664 3.13 30.35 97.99
CA GLY A 664 4.10 29.38 97.48
C GLY A 664 3.55 27.98 97.20
N TYR A 665 2.25 27.73 97.42
CA TYR A 665 1.67 26.41 97.19
C TYR A 665 1.70 26.03 95.72
N GLU A 666 2.06 24.77 95.46
CA GLU A 666 2.21 24.23 94.12
C GLU A 666 1.09 23.24 93.83
N TRP A 667 0.42 23.38 92.68
CA TRP A 667 -0.68 22.49 92.30
C TRP A 667 -0.73 22.27 90.80
N LYS A 668 -1.33 21.16 90.39
CA LYS A 668 -1.46 20.78 88.99
C LYS A 668 -2.89 20.98 88.50
N THR A 669 -3.07 21.72 87.41
CA THR A 669 -4.35 21.88 86.71
C THR A 669 -4.11 22.33 85.26
N SER A 670 -5.14 22.31 84.41
CA SER A 670 -4.99 22.72 82.99
C SER A 670 -4.78 24.23 82.83
N VAL A 671 -4.09 24.61 81.76
CA VAL A 671 -3.95 26.01 81.35
C VAL A 671 -5.30 26.65 81.07
N SER A 672 -6.19 25.94 80.38
CA SER A 672 -7.57 26.37 80.12
C SER A 672 -8.36 26.67 81.39
N ASN A 673 -8.21 25.88 82.46
CA ASN A 673 -8.90 26.12 83.74
C ASN A 673 -8.36 27.35 84.45
N ARG A 674 -7.06 27.61 84.36
CA ARG A 674 -6.47 28.83 84.94
C ARG A 674 -6.83 30.08 84.14
N ASN A 675 -6.81 29.98 82.81
CA ASN A 675 -7.02 31.13 81.94
C ASN A 675 -8.50 31.49 81.77
N ASN A 676 -9.35 30.51 81.44
CA ASN A 676 -10.74 30.78 81.08
C ASN A 676 -11.68 30.80 82.28
N GLN A 677 -11.43 29.96 83.29
CA GLN A 677 -12.25 29.87 84.50
C GLN A 677 -11.69 30.69 85.66
N ASN A 678 -10.53 31.33 85.47
CA ASN A 678 -9.81 32.12 86.47
C ASN A 678 -9.67 31.41 87.84
N THR A 679 -9.49 30.08 87.81
CA THR A 679 -9.38 29.28 89.03
C THR A 679 -8.06 29.59 89.74
N GLY A 680 -8.14 30.03 91.01
CA GLY A 680 -6.97 30.42 91.80
C GLY A 680 -6.32 29.27 92.56
N CYS A 681 -5.33 29.60 93.39
CA CYS A 681 -4.66 28.62 94.26
C CYS A 681 -5.65 27.93 95.23
N PRO A 682 -5.73 26.59 95.21
CA PRO A 682 -6.69 25.87 96.05
C PRO A 682 -6.34 25.95 97.55
N LYS A 683 -5.05 26.10 97.92
CA LYS A 683 -4.65 26.30 99.33
C LYS A 683 -5.08 27.68 99.84
N CYS A 684 -4.87 28.74 99.04
CA CYS A 684 -5.37 30.09 99.37
C CYS A 684 -6.89 30.12 99.48
N SER A 685 -7.58 29.46 98.54
CA SER A 685 -9.04 29.34 98.57
C SER A 685 -9.52 28.64 99.85
N LYS A 686 -8.96 27.46 100.18
CA LYS A 686 -9.29 26.74 101.43
C LYS A 686 -9.00 27.57 102.69
N ARG A 687 -7.89 28.30 102.74
CA ARG A 687 -7.55 29.18 103.88
C ARG A 687 -8.59 30.29 104.04
N LYS A 688 -9.00 30.95 102.96
CA LYS A 688 -10.05 31.98 102.97
C LYS A 688 -11.39 31.40 103.43
N THR A 689 -11.75 30.20 102.97
CA THR A 689 -12.98 29.52 103.39
C THR A 689 -12.95 29.13 104.87
N ALA A 690 -11.83 28.58 105.36
CA ALA A 690 -11.68 28.23 106.78
C ALA A 690 -11.76 29.46 107.70
N GLN A 691 -11.13 30.57 107.30
CA GLN A 691 -11.23 31.84 108.03
C GLN A 691 -12.65 32.40 108.02
N ALA A 692 -13.37 32.32 106.89
CA ALA A 692 -14.77 32.71 106.85
C ALA A 692 -15.63 31.86 107.80
N LEU A 693 -15.42 30.55 107.82
CA LEU A 693 -16.17 29.62 108.68
C LEU A 693 -15.91 29.77 110.18
N SER A 694 -14.77 30.34 110.58
CA SER A 694 -14.41 30.51 112.00
C SER A 694 -15.01 31.76 112.66
N HIS A 695 -15.82 32.56 111.95
CA HIS A 695 -16.45 33.74 112.54
C HIS A 695 -17.55 33.33 113.51
N ARG A 696 -17.51 33.90 114.72
CA ARG A 696 -18.55 33.76 115.74
C ARG A 696 -19.86 34.37 115.24
N VAL A 697 -20.98 33.72 115.54
CA VAL A 697 -22.30 34.18 115.08
C VAL A 697 -23.33 34.06 116.18
N ILE A 698 -24.21 35.06 116.22
CA ILE A 698 -25.32 35.16 117.16
C ILE A 698 -26.62 34.87 116.40
N GLN A 699 -27.40 33.94 116.92
CA GLN A 699 -28.75 33.63 116.45
C GLN A 699 -29.76 34.44 117.23
N LEU A 700 -30.62 35.15 116.51
CA LEU A 700 -31.65 36.04 117.04
C LEU A 700 -33.03 35.56 116.58
N SER A 701 -34.03 35.74 117.43
CA SER A 701 -35.44 35.63 117.04
C SER A 701 -35.81 36.73 116.05
N LEU A 702 -36.96 36.62 115.38
CA LEU A 702 -37.44 37.64 114.44
C LEU A 702 -37.75 38.99 115.12
N ASP A 703 -37.98 39.00 116.45
CA ASP A 703 -38.08 40.19 117.30
C ASP A 703 -36.73 40.65 117.89
N ASN A 704 -35.60 40.20 117.32
CA ASN A 704 -34.22 40.58 117.67
C ASN A 704 -33.76 40.21 119.09
N LYS A 705 -34.31 39.16 119.70
CA LYS A 705 -33.80 38.63 120.99
C LYS A 705 -32.77 37.54 120.76
N VAL A 706 -31.68 37.54 121.54
CA VAL A 706 -30.63 36.51 121.46
C VAL A 706 -31.21 35.15 121.86
N ILE A 707 -31.09 34.19 120.97
CA ILE A 707 -31.50 32.79 121.18
C ILE A 707 -30.29 31.96 121.59
N ALA A 708 -29.19 32.08 120.85
CA ALA A 708 -27.97 31.31 121.05
C ALA A 708 -26.78 32.01 120.41
N GLU A 709 -25.59 31.76 120.97
CA GLU A 709 -24.31 32.20 120.42
C GLU A 709 -23.48 30.99 120.04
N TYR A 710 -22.85 31.05 118.87
CA TYR A 710 -22.00 29.98 118.35
C TYR A 710 -20.59 30.48 118.14
N SER A 711 -19.62 29.66 118.52
CA SER A 711 -18.19 29.99 118.40
C SER A 711 -17.73 30.07 116.95
N SER A 712 -18.51 29.54 116.00
CA SER A 712 -18.24 29.62 114.56
C SER A 712 -19.49 29.41 113.70
N LEU A 713 -19.45 29.86 112.43
CA LEU A 713 -20.46 29.55 111.43
C LEU A 713 -20.63 28.04 111.20
N ALA A 714 -19.54 27.28 111.27
CA ALA A 714 -19.57 25.82 111.13
C ALA A 714 -20.29 25.14 112.29
N GLU A 715 -20.11 25.66 113.51
CA GLU A 715 -20.84 25.18 114.69
C GLU A 715 -22.33 25.52 114.61
N ALA A 716 -22.67 26.74 114.20
CA ALA A 716 -24.06 27.16 114.01
C ALA A 716 -24.80 26.26 113.00
N GLU A 717 -24.18 25.92 111.88
CA GLU A 717 -24.75 24.98 110.90
C GLU A 717 -24.96 23.58 111.50
N LYS A 718 -23.97 23.07 112.25
CA LYS A 718 -24.07 21.73 112.85
C LYS A 718 -25.19 21.63 113.88
N GLN A 719 -25.38 22.67 114.70
CA GLN A 719 -26.38 22.67 115.77
C GLN A 719 -27.79 23.01 115.27
N THR A 720 -27.91 23.89 114.28
CA THR A 720 -29.24 24.34 113.79
C THR A 720 -29.70 23.67 112.50
N GLY A 721 -28.80 22.99 111.79
CA GLY A 721 -29.06 22.43 110.45
C GLY A 721 -29.18 23.49 109.34
N VAL A 722 -29.01 24.78 109.66
CA VAL A 722 -29.08 25.88 108.68
C VAL A 722 -27.72 26.06 108.03
N GLY A 723 -27.66 25.95 106.70
CA GLY A 723 -26.36 25.99 105.99
C GLY A 723 -25.54 27.25 106.29
N HIS A 724 -24.25 27.11 106.61
CA HIS A 724 -23.39 28.24 107.00
C HIS A 724 -23.35 29.36 105.94
N GLY A 725 -23.45 29.01 104.65
CA GLY A 725 -23.51 29.97 103.54
C GLY A 725 -24.81 30.79 103.53
N GLN A 726 -25.90 30.26 104.07
CA GLN A 726 -27.16 30.98 104.27
C GLN A 726 -27.06 31.90 105.48
N ILE A 727 -26.53 31.41 106.60
CA ILE A 727 -26.27 32.19 107.82
C ILE A 727 -25.36 33.38 107.49
N SER A 728 -24.23 33.14 106.83
CA SER A 728 -23.28 34.18 106.42
C SER A 728 -23.90 35.25 105.52
N ARG A 729 -24.84 34.88 104.64
CA ARG A 729 -25.56 35.86 103.80
C ARG A 729 -26.51 36.73 104.62
N VAL A 730 -27.09 36.20 105.70
CA VAL A 730 -27.91 36.98 106.62
C VAL A 730 -27.04 37.94 107.42
N CYS A 731 -25.93 37.47 108.00
CA CYS A 731 -24.99 38.32 108.74
C CYS A 731 -24.43 39.47 107.88
N ASN A 732 -24.20 39.22 106.58
CA ASN A 732 -23.72 40.23 105.62
C ASN A 732 -24.84 41.08 104.98
N GLY A 733 -26.09 41.00 105.48
CA GLY A 733 -27.23 41.80 104.98
C GLY A 733 -27.74 41.42 103.58
N LYS A 734 -27.24 40.34 102.98
CA LYS A 734 -27.68 39.84 101.66
C LYS A 734 -28.97 39.03 101.72
N ARG A 735 -29.44 38.70 102.93
CA ARG A 735 -30.70 38.00 103.19
C ARG A 735 -31.25 38.45 104.54
N GLN A 736 -32.58 38.51 104.69
CA GLN A 736 -33.20 39.01 105.94
C GLN A 736 -33.20 37.99 107.08
N SER A 737 -33.37 36.69 106.77
CA SER A 737 -33.36 35.59 107.74
C SER A 737 -32.94 34.27 107.10
N ALA A 738 -32.51 33.30 107.92
CA ALA A 738 -32.20 31.93 107.50
C ALA A 738 -32.65 30.93 108.58
N GLY A 739 -33.35 29.87 108.17
CA GLY A 739 -33.91 28.88 109.10
C GLY A 739 -35.00 29.40 110.06
N GLY A 740 -35.60 30.56 109.78
CA GLY A 740 -36.57 31.21 110.66
C GLY A 740 -35.96 32.19 111.68
N TYR A 741 -34.65 32.44 111.59
CA TYR A 741 -33.90 33.26 112.55
C TYR A 741 -33.15 34.40 111.85
N ILE A 742 -32.91 35.49 112.58
CA ILE A 742 -31.98 36.55 112.20
C ILE A 742 -30.60 36.14 112.69
N TRP A 743 -29.56 36.43 111.91
CA TRP A 743 -28.19 36.07 112.23
C TRP A 743 -27.30 37.30 112.11
N LYS A 744 -26.39 37.47 113.07
CA LYS A 744 -25.37 38.52 113.04
C LYS A 744 -24.01 37.92 113.36
N TYR A 745 -22.95 38.51 112.78
CA TYR A 745 -21.62 38.24 113.30
C TYR A 745 -21.50 38.87 114.68
N ASP A 746 -20.87 38.14 115.59
CA ASP A 746 -20.48 38.66 116.90
C ASP A 746 -19.27 39.57 116.67
N GLU A 747 -19.52 40.89 116.58
CA GLU A 747 -18.47 41.90 116.41
C GLU A 747 -17.84 42.19 117.79
N ALA A 748 -16.76 41.46 118.08
CA ALA A 748 -15.78 41.81 119.10
C ALA A 748 -14.52 42.41 118.45
#